data_AF-A0AAI9V3A3-F1
#
_entry.id   AF-A0AAI9V3A3-F1
#
_cell.length_a   1.000
_cell.length_b   1.000
_cell.length_c   1.000
_cell.angle_alpha   90.00
_cell.angle_beta   90.00
_cell.angle_gamma   90.00
#
_symmetry.space_group_name_H-M   'P 1'
#
loop_
_entity.id
_entity.type
_entity.pdbx_description
1 polymer ?
#
loop_
_entity_poly.entity_id
_entity_poly.type
_entity_poly.pdbx_seq_one_letter_code
_entity_poly.pdbx_strand_id
1 'polypeptide(L)'
;MARSTALSLRAVLAFAAGVYSQNCIGSTGAKVYEAENGVLNGTTVATEQAGFTGTGYVTGFEDATDKVTINLDCQGEGQKLFDLNIRYAGIYGEKRTNVILNGGAASEVLLAATETWANVSAGQVLLNEGNNTLDIVTHWGWYLIDSITLTPTEARGPHNVNTALVNAKANADANALYTYLRSIYGKNILSGQQELNYANWVNETIGKSPALVSVDLMDYSPSRVERGTVGTAVEEAITHHERGGIVSVLWHWNAPTGLYDTEENKWWSGFYTRATDFDVSTALADTTNANYTLIIRDIDAIAVQLKKLQDAGVPVLWRPLHEAEGAWFWWGAKGPEACKKLWALVYDRLTNHHELNNLVWIWNSVAADWYPGDNTVDVLSADVYAQGHGPMTTQYDDLITLGQDKKLIAATEVGSAPFPDLLQAYEAHWLYFCVWSDGFINNTEWNSVDDLKKIYESEYVLTLDEIQGWRVYKNQRLLSLVFEFLRENSVRSVRGNGANPGGAVFVNTLDEPTDGLIGTKMSVDELLHVFQPGPGQPSSPEILDPSLALQYVRRTLGENPIPLTSAASVINAPTSSDPVSRDWPNDTNGEFDEGDDEGDDEEDDEEDDEEDYSGSDMEYSDIEGFKELEFDENPSGYVPGEELRVINFRRNRGVYEQPTWRDIKAYMDGVRL
;
A
#
# COMPACT_ATOMS: atom_id res chain seq x y z
N MET A 1 38.50 -39.75 24.28
CA MET A 1 37.62 -40.81 24.84
C MET A 1 37.07 -40.34 26.18
N ALA A 2 35.87 -40.79 26.57
CA ALA A 2 35.14 -40.45 27.82
C ALA A 2 34.96 -38.93 28.07
N ARG A 3 33.77 -38.33 27.88
CA ARG A 3 32.50 -38.52 28.62
C ARG A 3 32.66 -38.51 30.15
N SER A 4 32.19 -37.41 30.76
CA SER A 4 31.48 -37.45 32.04
C SER A 4 30.17 -36.70 31.84
N THR A 5 29.05 -37.35 32.14
CA THR A 5 27.69 -36.85 31.91
C THR A 5 26.98 -36.72 33.24
N ALA A 6 26.77 -35.49 33.70
CA ALA A 6 26.01 -35.21 34.91
C ALA A 6 24.51 -35.20 34.58
N LEU A 7 23.81 -36.32 34.83
CA LEU A 7 22.36 -36.34 34.81
C LEU A 7 21.82 -35.54 36.00
N SER A 8 21.35 -34.31 35.78
CA SER A 8 20.50 -33.63 36.75
C SER A 8 19.12 -34.28 36.72
N LEU A 9 18.83 -35.14 37.71
CA LEU A 9 17.56 -35.85 37.80
C LEU A 9 16.43 -34.89 38.22
N ARG A 10 15.88 -34.13 37.26
CA ARG A 10 14.66 -33.34 37.48
C ARG A 10 13.50 -34.31 37.75
N ALA A 11 13.17 -34.49 39.02
CA ALA A 11 12.01 -35.25 39.43
C ALA A 11 10.74 -34.56 38.91
N VAL A 12 10.04 -35.23 37.99
CA VAL A 12 8.70 -34.78 37.56
C VAL A 12 7.74 -35.07 38.71
N LEU A 13 7.62 -34.10 39.61
CA LEU A 13 6.50 -34.01 40.56
C LEU A 13 5.24 -33.70 39.74
N ALA A 14 4.65 -34.76 39.21
CA ALA A 14 3.32 -34.73 38.63
C ALA A 14 2.31 -34.43 39.74
N PHE A 15 2.13 -33.14 40.04
CA PHE A 15 0.95 -32.67 40.73
C PHE A 15 -0.26 -33.04 39.86
N ALA A 16 -0.98 -34.06 40.29
CA ALA A 16 -2.33 -34.32 39.81
C ALA A 16 -3.28 -33.24 40.37
N ALA A 17 -3.07 -31.99 39.94
CA ALA A 17 -4.13 -31.01 39.95
C ALA A 17 -5.28 -31.63 39.15
N GLY A 18 -6.43 -31.79 39.80
CA GLY A 18 -7.62 -32.26 39.10
C GLY A 18 -7.94 -31.25 38.02
N VAL A 19 -7.76 -31.62 36.75
CA VAL A 19 -8.10 -30.77 35.61
C VAL A 19 -9.63 -30.74 35.51
N TYR A 20 -10.24 -29.94 36.37
CA TYR A 20 -11.52 -29.31 36.12
C TYR A 20 -11.30 -28.32 34.97
N SER A 21 -11.21 -28.84 33.74
CA SER A 21 -11.55 -28.01 32.60
C SER A 21 -13.02 -27.63 32.79
N GLN A 22 -13.27 -26.34 33.03
CA GLN A 22 -14.60 -25.81 32.78
C GLN A 22 -14.91 -26.12 31.31
N ASN A 23 -16.18 -26.47 31.02
CA ASN A 23 -16.57 -27.15 29.76
C ASN A 23 -15.98 -26.52 28.48
N CYS A 24 -16.04 -27.23 27.36
CA CYS A 24 -15.65 -26.70 26.06
C CYS A 24 -16.35 -25.40 25.64
N ILE A 25 -15.61 -24.51 24.98
CA ILE A 25 -16.10 -23.38 24.20
C ILE A 25 -16.38 -23.92 22.79
N GLY A 26 -17.66 -23.90 22.39
CA GLY A 26 -18.05 -24.00 20.99
C GLY A 26 -18.13 -22.62 20.35
N SER A 27 -18.07 -22.53 19.02
CA SER A 27 -18.09 -21.28 18.24
C SER A 27 -19.47 -20.58 18.19
N THR A 28 -20.26 -20.66 19.26
CA THR A 28 -21.65 -20.15 19.28
C THR A 28 -22.03 -19.64 20.67
N GLY A 29 -22.18 -18.31 20.78
CA GLY A 29 -22.70 -17.62 21.97
C GLY A 29 -21.66 -17.31 23.05
N ALA A 30 -21.95 -16.26 23.82
CA ALA A 30 -21.14 -15.84 24.96
C ALA A 30 -21.14 -16.89 26.09
N LYS A 31 -19.99 -17.03 26.76
CA LYS A 31 -19.80 -18.03 27.81
C LYS A 31 -19.07 -17.50 29.03
N VAL A 32 -19.71 -17.67 30.18
CA VAL A 32 -19.17 -17.30 31.50
C VAL A 32 -18.26 -18.41 32.05
N TYR A 33 -17.15 -18.00 32.65
CA TYR A 33 -16.25 -18.81 33.46
C TYR A 33 -16.17 -18.16 34.85
N GLU A 34 -16.78 -18.81 35.85
CA GLU A 34 -16.83 -18.32 37.23
C GLU A 34 -15.41 -18.45 37.84
N ALA A 35 -14.89 -17.38 38.46
CA ALA A 35 -13.47 -17.27 38.81
C ALA A 35 -13.08 -18.13 40.03
N GLU A 36 -14.02 -18.40 40.94
CA GLU A 36 -13.81 -19.27 42.10
C GLU A 36 -13.66 -20.75 41.73
N ASN A 37 -13.96 -21.10 40.48
CA ASN A 37 -13.66 -22.40 39.87
C ASN A 37 -12.32 -22.42 39.10
N GLY A 38 -11.51 -21.36 39.21
CA GLY A 38 -10.13 -21.30 38.69
C GLY A 38 -9.09 -21.90 39.64
N VAL A 39 -7.85 -22.04 39.18
CA VAL A 39 -6.71 -22.43 40.03
C VAL A 39 -6.15 -21.18 40.70
N LEU A 40 -6.28 -21.11 42.02
CA LEU A 40 -5.87 -19.97 42.83
C LEU A 40 -4.40 -20.07 43.26
N ASN A 41 -3.68 -18.94 43.22
CA ASN A 41 -2.34 -18.78 43.79
C ASN A 41 -2.31 -17.46 44.58
N GLY A 42 -2.01 -17.52 45.88
CA GLY A 42 -2.12 -16.39 46.82
C GLY A 42 -3.56 -15.98 47.15
N THR A 43 -4.40 -15.89 46.12
CA THR A 43 -5.82 -15.55 46.16
C THR A 43 -6.71 -16.57 46.88
N THR A 44 -7.91 -16.13 47.29
CA THR A 44 -8.91 -16.94 48.01
C THR A 44 -10.33 -16.65 47.52
N VAL A 45 -11.27 -17.57 47.79
CA VAL A 45 -12.71 -17.40 47.49
C VAL A 45 -13.42 -16.71 48.64
N ALA A 46 -14.25 -15.72 48.33
CA ALA A 46 -15.12 -15.03 49.30
C ALA A 46 -16.56 -14.88 48.77
N THR A 47 -17.47 -14.50 49.68
CA THR A 47 -18.93 -14.39 49.43
C THR A 47 -19.57 -13.19 50.13
N GLU A 48 -18.77 -12.21 50.58
CA GLU A 48 -19.25 -11.09 51.41
C GLU A 48 -19.86 -9.95 50.57
N GLN A 49 -19.26 -9.64 49.42
CA GLN A 49 -19.78 -8.65 48.46
C GLN A 49 -20.98 -9.24 47.69
N ALA A 50 -22.19 -8.83 48.07
CA ALA A 50 -23.42 -9.36 47.48
C ALA A 50 -23.53 -9.14 45.96
N GLY A 51 -24.16 -10.08 45.25
CA GLY A 51 -24.46 -9.97 43.82
C GLY A 51 -23.44 -10.64 42.87
N PHE A 52 -22.61 -11.55 43.39
CA PHE A 52 -21.74 -12.42 42.58
C PHE A 52 -22.54 -13.44 41.73
N THR A 53 -21.91 -14.02 40.70
CA THR A 53 -22.39 -15.19 39.95
C THR A 53 -21.77 -16.48 40.51
N GLY A 54 -22.13 -17.65 39.96
CA GLY A 54 -21.66 -18.94 40.47
C GLY A 54 -21.98 -19.17 41.96
N THR A 55 -20.92 -19.32 42.75
CA THR A 55 -20.94 -19.66 44.18
C THR A 55 -20.15 -18.69 45.07
N GLY A 56 -19.41 -17.74 44.47
CA GLY A 56 -18.61 -16.74 45.16
C GLY A 56 -17.78 -15.92 44.17
N TYR A 57 -16.71 -15.31 44.66
CA TYR A 57 -15.75 -14.55 43.84
C TYR A 57 -14.33 -14.69 44.40
N VAL A 58 -13.32 -14.34 43.60
CA VAL A 58 -11.90 -14.36 43.98
C VAL A 58 -11.47 -12.99 44.54
N THR A 59 -10.70 -13.03 45.62
CA THR A 59 -10.09 -11.88 46.29
C THR A 59 -8.70 -12.25 46.85
N GLY A 60 -8.03 -11.33 47.53
CA GLY A 60 -6.66 -11.53 48.03
C GLY A 60 -5.61 -11.41 46.92
N PHE A 61 -5.77 -10.40 46.06
CA PHE A 61 -4.72 -9.95 45.13
C PHE A 61 -3.88 -8.91 45.87
N GLU A 62 -2.83 -9.33 46.58
CA GLU A 62 -2.03 -8.45 47.46
C GLU A 62 -0.55 -8.45 47.06
N ASP A 63 0.05 -9.63 46.87
CA ASP A 63 1.41 -9.80 46.35
C ASP A 63 1.41 -9.90 44.81
N ALA A 64 2.51 -9.47 44.18
CA ALA A 64 2.68 -9.43 42.72
C ALA A 64 2.68 -10.81 42.03
N THR A 65 2.71 -11.91 42.80
CA THR A 65 2.57 -13.29 42.30
C THR A 65 1.15 -13.83 42.39
N ASP A 66 0.23 -13.10 43.02
CA ASP A 66 -1.12 -13.58 43.27
C ASP A 66 -1.94 -13.55 41.99
N LYS A 67 -2.66 -14.64 41.73
CA LYS A 67 -3.47 -14.79 40.52
C LYS A 67 -4.62 -15.78 40.67
N VAL A 68 -5.51 -15.74 39.69
CA VAL A 68 -6.39 -16.86 39.33
C VAL A 68 -6.06 -17.30 37.90
N THR A 69 -5.81 -18.60 37.72
CA THR A 69 -5.63 -19.23 36.41
C THR A 69 -6.94 -19.90 36.00
N ILE A 70 -7.59 -19.41 34.96
CA ILE A 70 -8.82 -19.97 34.39
C ILE A 70 -8.45 -20.88 33.22
N ASN A 71 -8.82 -22.16 33.32
CA ASN A 71 -8.59 -23.15 32.26
C ASN A 71 -9.70 -23.03 31.20
N LEU A 72 -9.29 -22.86 29.94
CA LEU A 72 -10.17 -22.71 28.79
C LEU A 72 -9.95 -23.88 27.82
N ASP A 73 -11.03 -24.48 27.33
CA ASP A 73 -10.98 -25.56 26.31
C ASP A 73 -11.70 -25.07 25.06
N CYS A 74 -10.99 -24.81 23.97
CA CYS A 74 -11.56 -24.31 22.71
C CYS A 74 -11.71 -25.45 21.70
N GLN A 75 -12.92 -25.69 21.18
CA GLN A 75 -13.20 -26.88 20.37
C GLN A 75 -13.30 -26.62 18.87
N GLY A 76 -12.83 -27.61 18.10
CA GLY A 76 -12.79 -27.64 16.64
C GLY A 76 -11.57 -26.92 16.07
N GLU A 77 -11.26 -27.24 14.81
CA GLU A 77 -10.00 -26.92 14.13
C GLU A 77 -9.59 -25.43 14.21
N GLY A 78 -8.30 -25.20 14.44
CA GLY A 78 -7.63 -23.89 14.30
C GLY A 78 -7.70 -22.96 15.52
N GLN A 79 -7.03 -21.81 15.41
CA GLN A 79 -7.12 -20.74 16.40
C GLN A 79 -8.41 -19.93 16.22
N LYS A 80 -8.98 -19.41 17.32
CA LYS A 80 -10.29 -18.71 17.32
C LYS A 80 -10.26 -17.50 18.24
N LEU A 81 -10.80 -16.38 17.75
CA LEU A 81 -10.82 -15.10 18.45
C LEU A 81 -12.07 -14.96 19.32
N PHE A 82 -11.88 -14.45 20.54
CA PHE A 82 -12.97 -14.18 21.47
C PHE A 82 -12.81 -12.81 22.12
N ASP A 83 -13.90 -12.05 22.19
CA ASP A 83 -13.99 -10.86 23.01
C ASP A 83 -14.02 -11.26 24.48
N LEU A 84 -13.08 -10.73 25.27
CA LEU A 84 -12.94 -11.01 26.70
C LEU A 84 -13.56 -9.89 27.52
N ASN A 85 -14.50 -10.24 28.40
CA ASN A 85 -15.06 -9.34 29.41
C ASN A 85 -14.74 -9.86 30.81
N ILE A 86 -14.36 -8.98 31.74
CA ILE A 86 -14.11 -9.32 33.14
C ILE A 86 -15.22 -8.70 33.99
N ARG A 87 -15.88 -9.51 34.81
CA ARG A 87 -16.82 -9.08 35.85
C ARG A 87 -16.07 -8.91 37.17
N TYR A 88 -16.05 -7.69 37.68
CA TYR A 88 -15.19 -7.27 38.79
C TYR A 88 -15.93 -6.29 39.73
N ALA A 89 -15.35 -6.01 40.90
CA ALA A 89 -15.76 -4.88 41.72
C ALA A 89 -14.55 -4.09 42.23
N GLY A 90 -14.48 -2.81 41.87
CA GLY A 90 -13.44 -1.85 42.25
C GLY A 90 -13.73 -1.15 43.58
N ILE A 91 -14.15 -1.90 44.61
CA ILE A 91 -14.62 -1.34 45.89
C ILE A 91 -13.54 -0.61 46.70
N TYR A 92 -12.26 -0.82 46.36
CA TYR A 92 -11.12 -0.13 46.96
C TYR A 92 -10.68 1.10 46.15
N GLY A 93 -11.55 1.62 45.26
CA GLY A 93 -11.23 2.63 44.25
C GLY A 93 -10.54 2.03 43.02
N GLU A 94 -10.23 2.86 42.04
CA GLU A 94 -9.61 2.45 40.75
C GLU A 94 -8.33 1.63 40.93
N LYS A 95 -8.17 0.58 40.10
CA LYS A 95 -7.02 -0.34 40.06
C LYS A 95 -6.68 -0.73 38.63
N ARG A 96 -5.56 -1.44 38.49
CA ARG A 96 -5.16 -2.11 37.25
C ARG A 96 -4.85 -3.57 37.55
N THR A 97 -5.19 -4.46 36.63
CA THR A 97 -4.89 -5.90 36.68
C THR A 97 -4.17 -6.31 35.41
N ASN A 98 -3.33 -7.35 35.48
CA ASN A 98 -2.73 -7.96 34.30
C ASN A 98 -3.54 -9.18 33.86
N VAL A 99 -3.70 -9.35 32.55
CA VAL A 99 -4.28 -10.51 31.90
C VAL A 99 -3.20 -11.16 31.04
N ILE A 100 -2.92 -12.45 31.25
CA ILE A 100 -1.92 -13.20 30.48
C ILE A 100 -2.58 -14.44 29.88
N LEU A 101 -2.56 -14.52 28.55
CA LEU A 101 -3.01 -15.70 27.82
C LEU A 101 -1.83 -16.66 27.56
N ASN A 102 -1.99 -17.94 27.89
CA ASN A 102 -1.05 -19.03 27.60
C ASN A 102 0.40 -18.80 28.07
N GLY A 103 0.61 -17.93 29.07
CA GLY A 103 1.95 -17.55 29.55
C GLY A 103 2.71 -16.57 28.64
N GLY A 104 2.02 -15.90 27.71
CA GLY A 104 2.58 -14.85 26.86
C GLY A 104 2.75 -13.49 27.56
N ALA A 105 2.71 -12.41 26.78
CA ALA A 105 2.76 -11.05 27.31
C ALA A 105 1.55 -10.70 28.20
N ALA A 106 1.73 -9.77 29.13
CA ALA A 106 0.66 -9.22 29.94
C ALA A 106 -0.04 -8.06 29.23
N SER A 107 -1.37 -8.16 29.11
CA SER A 107 -2.24 -7.03 28.75
C SER A 107 -2.76 -6.39 30.04
N GLU A 108 -2.67 -5.06 30.16
CA GLU A 108 -3.15 -4.34 31.33
C GLU A 108 -4.61 -3.90 31.16
N VAL A 109 -5.44 -4.18 32.16
CA VAL A 109 -6.86 -3.80 32.18
C VAL A 109 -7.14 -2.82 33.32
N LEU A 110 -7.75 -1.68 32.98
CA LEU A 110 -8.19 -0.67 33.93
C LEU A 110 -9.50 -1.11 34.62
N LEU A 111 -9.46 -1.23 35.94
CA LEU A 111 -10.61 -1.55 36.79
C LEU A 111 -11.07 -0.25 37.47
N ALA A 112 -12.12 0.39 36.95
CA ALA A 112 -12.64 1.64 37.47
C ALA A 112 -13.16 1.50 38.92
N ALA A 113 -13.28 2.61 39.65
CA ALA A 113 -13.87 2.60 40.99
C ALA A 113 -15.37 2.26 40.93
N THR A 114 -15.82 1.23 41.66
CA THR A 114 -17.24 0.83 41.69
C THR A 114 -17.69 0.40 43.09
N GLU A 115 -18.93 0.76 43.48
CA GLU A 115 -19.55 0.31 44.74
C GLU A 115 -20.05 -1.14 44.65
N THR A 116 -20.34 -1.60 43.42
CA THR A 116 -20.91 -2.91 43.10
C THR A 116 -20.17 -3.58 41.95
N TRP A 117 -20.60 -4.78 41.57
CA TRP A 117 -20.13 -5.47 40.37
C TRP A 117 -20.34 -4.63 39.10
N ALA A 118 -19.34 -4.63 38.23
CA ALA A 118 -19.35 -4.05 36.90
C ALA A 118 -18.63 -4.98 35.91
N ASN A 119 -18.78 -4.70 34.63
CA ASN A 119 -18.17 -5.41 33.52
C ASN A 119 -17.18 -4.50 32.83
N VAL A 120 -16.02 -5.01 32.41
CA VAL A 120 -15.02 -4.28 31.60
C VAL A 120 -14.55 -5.12 30.43
N SER A 121 -14.36 -4.50 29.27
CA SER A 121 -13.68 -5.16 28.15
C SER A 121 -12.18 -5.27 28.45
N ALA A 122 -11.62 -6.47 28.32
CA ALA A 122 -10.21 -6.75 28.45
C ALA A 122 -9.56 -7.03 27.07
N GLY A 123 -10.16 -6.50 26.01
CA GLY A 123 -9.75 -6.73 24.62
C GLY A 123 -10.20 -8.10 24.11
N GLN A 124 -9.39 -8.66 23.21
CA GLN A 124 -9.64 -9.94 22.55
C GLN A 124 -8.55 -10.96 22.89
N VAL A 125 -8.91 -12.23 22.87
CA VAL A 125 -7.99 -13.36 23.10
C VAL A 125 -8.09 -14.38 21.97
N LEU A 126 -6.96 -14.67 21.34
CA LEU A 126 -6.83 -15.71 20.31
C LEU A 126 -6.52 -17.06 20.96
N LEU A 127 -7.54 -17.90 21.11
CA LEU A 127 -7.40 -19.23 21.72
C LEU A 127 -6.92 -20.25 20.68
N ASN A 128 -5.95 -21.09 21.06
CA ASN A 128 -5.55 -22.26 20.31
C ASN A 128 -6.62 -23.37 20.39
N GLU A 129 -6.60 -24.34 19.48
CA GLU A 129 -7.41 -25.55 19.63
C GLU A 129 -7.03 -26.33 20.91
N GLY A 130 -8.04 -26.76 21.66
CA GLY A 130 -7.90 -27.47 22.94
C GLY A 130 -7.58 -26.55 24.12
N ASN A 131 -6.68 -27.00 24.98
CA ASN A 131 -6.42 -26.36 26.29
C ASN A 131 -5.62 -25.06 26.15
N ASN A 132 -6.15 -24.01 26.75
CA ASN A 132 -5.55 -22.69 26.94
C ASN A 132 -5.68 -22.29 28.42
N THR A 133 -4.87 -21.32 28.87
CA THR A 133 -4.96 -20.74 30.22
C THR A 133 -5.05 -19.24 30.15
N LEU A 134 -6.02 -18.64 30.84
CA LEU A 134 -6.06 -17.20 31.09
C LEU A 134 -5.72 -16.92 32.56
N ASP A 135 -4.59 -16.28 32.81
CA ASP A 135 -4.24 -15.78 34.13
C ASP A 135 -4.76 -14.34 34.30
N ILE A 136 -5.47 -14.08 35.41
CA ILE A 136 -5.67 -12.72 35.94
C ILE A 136 -4.73 -12.57 37.12
N VAL A 137 -3.74 -11.68 37.01
CA VAL A 137 -2.61 -11.51 37.93
C VAL A 137 -2.63 -10.12 38.56
N THR A 138 -2.23 -10.03 39.83
CA THR A 138 -1.97 -8.76 40.54
C THR A 138 -1.13 -7.81 39.68
N HIS A 139 -1.67 -6.62 39.40
CA HIS A 139 -0.83 -5.45 39.13
C HIS A 139 -0.90 -4.45 40.29
N TRP A 140 -1.99 -3.69 40.43
CA TRP A 140 -2.18 -2.80 41.60
C TRP A 140 -2.80 -3.54 42.80
N GLY A 141 -3.28 -4.77 42.60
CA GLY A 141 -3.99 -5.56 43.61
C GLY A 141 -5.30 -4.93 44.08
N TRP A 142 -5.85 -5.41 45.18
CA TRP A 142 -7.00 -4.80 45.87
C TRP A 142 -8.24 -4.60 44.98
N TYR A 143 -8.71 -5.69 44.36
CA TYR A 143 -9.97 -5.79 43.61
C TYR A 143 -10.61 -7.16 43.82
N LEU A 144 -11.89 -7.28 43.46
CA LEU A 144 -12.64 -8.54 43.45
C LEU A 144 -12.86 -8.98 42.00
N ILE A 145 -12.58 -10.24 41.67
CA ILE A 145 -12.84 -10.85 40.36
C ILE A 145 -13.89 -11.95 40.53
N ASP A 146 -15.01 -11.81 39.85
CA ASP A 146 -16.18 -12.69 39.99
C ASP A 146 -16.23 -13.73 38.88
N SER A 147 -16.15 -13.28 37.63
CA SER A 147 -16.17 -14.15 36.46
C SER A 147 -15.52 -13.48 35.25
N ILE A 148 -15.15 -14.27 34.25
CA ILE A 148 -14.92 -13.75 32.90
C ILE A 148 -16.02 -14.22 31.96
N THR A 149 -16.28 -13.47 30.89
CA THR A 149 -17.11 -13.91 29.77
C THR A 149 -16.27 -13.87 28.50
N LEU A 150 -16.29 -14.97 27.75
CA LEU A 150 -15.70 -15.08 26.41
C LEU A 150 -16.83 -15.17 25.39
N THR A 151 -16.84 -14.27 24.42
CA THR A 151 -17.82 -14.27 23.31
C THR A 151 -17.06 -14.52 22.01
N PRO A 152 -17.46 -15.48 21.16
CA PRO A 152 -16.84 -15.61 19.83
C PRO A 152 -16.97 -14.28 19.10
N THR A 153 -15.86 -13.70 18.66
CA THR A 153 -15.88 -12.41 17.96
C THR A 153 -16.69 -12.56 16.66
N GLU A 154 -17.55 -11.59 16.35
CA GLU A 154 -18.30 -11.60 15.09
C GLU A 154 -17.35 -11.24 13.93
N ALA A 155 -17.22 -12.15 12.97
CA ALA A 155 -16.34 -11.98 11.82
C ALA A 155 -16.68 -10.72 11.00
N ARG A 156 -15.66 -9.92 10.70
CA ARG A 156 -15.78 -8.59 10.08
C ARG A 156 -16.46 -8.67 8.72
N GLY A 157 -17.52 -7.89 8.55
CA GLY A 157 -18.24 -7.78 7.29
C GLY A 157 -17.39 -7.18 6.16
N PRO A 158 -17.82 -7.33 4.88
CA PRO A 158 -17.11 -6.76 3.74
C PRO A 158 -17.08 -5.23 3.80
N HIS A 159 -15.87 -4.67 3.73
CA HIS A 159 -15.60 -3.23 3.88
C HIS A 159 -16.38 -2.33 2.90
N ASN A 160 -16.86 -1.20 3.40
CA ASN A 160 -17.80 -0.27 2.76
C ASN A 160 -17.09 0.95 2.12
N VAL A 161 -15.81 0.80 1.77
CA VAL A 161 -14.88 1.85 1.33
C VAL A 161 -15.41 2.62 0.12
N ASN A 162 -15.34 3.96 0.19
CA ASN A 162 -15.75 4.87 -0.88
C ASN A 162 -15.09 4.55 -2.22
N THR A 163 -15.83 4.71 -3.33
CA THR A 163 -15.41 4.26 -4.68
C THR A 163 -14.53 5.24 -5.43
N ALA A 164 -14.41 6.49 -4.97
CA ALA A 164 -13.67 7.56 -5.63
C ALA A 164 -12.81 8.32 -4.62
N LEU A 165 -11.71 8.90 -5.10
CA LEU A 165 -10.86 9.81 -4.36
C LEU A 165 -11.59 11.13 -4.05
N VAL A 166 -11.20 11.81 -2.97
CA VAL A 166 -11.76 13.11 -2.55
C VAL A 166 -11.49 14.20 -3.59
N ASN A 167 -10.35 14.13 -4.28
CA ASN A 167 -10.05 15.00 -5.40
C ASN A 167 -10.82 14.54 -6.65
N ALA A 168 -11.91 15.23 -6.98
CA ALA A 168 -12.71 14.96 -8.18
C ALA A 168 -11.97 15.20 -9.52
N LYS A 169 -10.80 15.85 -9.52
CA LYS A 169 -9.89 15.99 -10.66
C LYS A 169 -8.78 14.92 -10.73
N ALA A 170 -8.73 13.98 -9.79
CA ALA A 170 -7.65 12.99 -9.68
C ALA A 170 -7.36 12.28 -11.02
N ASN A 171 -6.07 12.08 -11.32
CA ASN A 171 -5.60 11.65 -12.63
C ASN A 171 -5.81 10.13 -12.87
N ALA A 172 -5.40 9.64 -14.04
CA ALA A 172 -5.61 8.25 -14.42
C ALA A 172 -4.87 7.26 -13.50
N ASP A 173 -3.61 7.54 -13.18
CA ASP A 173 -2.76 6.68 -12.36
C ASP A 173 -3.18 6.67 -10.88
N ALA A 174 -3.59 7.80 -10.31
CA ALA A 174 -4.09 7.87 -8.93
C ALA A 174 -5.40 7.10 -8.77
N ASN A 175 -6.32 7.21 -9.74
CA ASN A 175 -7.53 6.38 -9.76
C ASN A 175 -7.23 4.89 -9.98
N ALA A 176 -6.20 4.55 -10.78
CA ALA A 176 -5.77 3.17 -10.96
C ALA A 176 -5.19 2.58 -9.66
N LEU A 177 -4.33 3.34 -8.97
CA LEU A 177 -3.78 2.98 -7.66
C LEU A 177 -4.90 2.77 -6.63
N TYR A 178 -5.79 3.75 -6.46
CA TYR A 178 -6.90 3.63 -5.51
C TYR A 178 -7.86 2.48 -5.84
N THR A 179 -8.08 2.20 -7.12
CA THR A 179 -8.85 1.01 -7.56
C THR A 179 -8.16 -0.29 -7.18
N TYR A 180 -6.83 -0.38 -7.37
CA TYR A 180 -6.05 -1.56 -7.00
C TYR A 180 -6.02 -1.78 -5.48
N LEU A 181 -5.74 -0.73 -4.71
CA LEU A 181 -5.72 -0.77 -3.24
C LEU A 181 -7.07 -1.25 -2.67
N ARG A 182 -8.20 -0.73 -3.19
CA ARG A 182 -9.55 -1.21 -2.85
C ARG A 182 -9.86 -2.63 -3.32
N SER A 183 -9.09 -3.20 -4.25
CA SER A 183 -9.30 -4.57 -4.74
C SER A 183 -8.66 -5.63 -3.84
N ILE A 184 -7.59 -5.26 -3.11
CA ILE A 184 -6.85 -6.13 -2.17
C ILE A 184 -7.24 -5.93 -0.70
N TYR A 185 -7.79 -4.77 -0.34
CA TYR A 185 -8.20 -4.45 1.03
C TYR A 185 -9.19 -5.50 1.58
N GLY A 186 -8.93 -6.00 2.79
CA GLY A 186 -9.68 -7.11 3.40
C GLY A 186 -9.28 -8.51 2.90
N LYS A 187 -8.20 -8.65 2.11
CA LYS A 187 -7.75 -9.95 1.55
C LYS A 187 -6.24 -10.16 1.66
N ASN A 188 -5.47 -9.09 1.50
CA ASN A 188 -4.02 -9.07 1.53
C ASN A 188 -3.54 -7.75 2.16
N ILE A 189 -2.30 -7.74 2.61
CA ILE A 189 -1.55 -6.56 3.03
C ILE A 189 -0.37 -6.34 2.07
N LEU A 190 -0.08 -5.11 1.66
CA LEU A 190 1.16 -4.82 0.92
C LEU A 190 2.35 -4.77 1.89
N SER A 191 3.45 -5.41 1.50
CA SER A 191 4.75 -5.17 2.14
C SER A 191 5.27 -3.78 1.79
N GLY A 192 5.83 -3.08 2.77
CA GLY A 192 6.36 -1.73 2.58
C GLY A 192 7.58 -1.44 3.44
N GLN A 193 8.43 -0.54 2.95
CA GLN A 193 9.66 -0.12 3.62
C GLN A 193 9.92 1.38 3.46
N GLN A 194 10.37 2.03 4.52
CA GLN A 194 10.89 3.39 4.47
C GLN A 194 12.29 3.40 3.83
N GLU A 195 12.49 4.29 2.86
CA GLU A 195 13.67 4.49 1.99
C GLU A 195 14.01 3.32 1.04
N LEU A 196 14.57 3.66 -0.14
CA LEU A 196 14.85 2.68 -1.20
C LEU A 196 16.10 1.81 -0.91
N ASN A 197 17.07 2.36 -0.17
CA ASN A 197 18.24 1.66 0.37
C ASN A 197 17.84 0.45 1.23
N TYR A 198 16.93 0.61 2.19
CA TYR A 198 16.45 -0.47 3.06
C TYR A 198 15.54 -1.43 2.31
N ALA A 199 14.76 -0.96 1.33
CA ALA A 199 13.98 -1.85 0.46
C ALA A 199 14.89 -2.79 -0.37
N ASN A 200 16.06 -2.32 -0.79
CA ASN A 200 17.10 -3.16 -1.40
C ASN A 200 17.78 -4.07 -0.36
N TRP A 201 18.08 -3.60 0.85
CA TRP A 201 18.63 -4.42 1.94
C TRP A 201 17.72 -5.61 2.31
N VAL A 202 16.39 -5.41 2.36
CA VAL A 202 15.42 -6.50 2.57
C VAL A 202 15.55 -7.53 1.44
N ASN A 203 15.61 -7.07 0.19
CA ASN A 203 15.77 -7.95 -0.97
C ASN A 203 17.10 -8.72 -0.97
N GLU A 204 18.20 -8.09 -0.55
CA GLU A 204 19.52 -8.73 -0.39
C GLU A 204 19.57 -9.73 0.77
N THR A 205 18.81 -9.48 1.84
CA THR A 205 18.81 -10.27 3.09
C THR A 205 17.86 -11.47 3.04
N ILE A 206 16.70 -11.35 2.37
CA ILE A 206 15.66 -12.39 2.34
C ILE A 206 15.18 -12.78 0.93
N GLY A 207 15.63 -12.13 -0.15
CA GLY A 207 15.28 -12.50 -1.53
C GLY A 207 13.90 -12.05 -2.02
N LYS A 208 13.19 -11.22 -1.25
CA LYS A 208 11.90 -10.60 -1.59
C LYS A 208 12.00 -9.07 -1.50
N SER A 209 11.45 -8.35 -2.47
CA SER A 209 11.41 -6.88 -2.50
C SER A 209 10.08 -6.33 -1.96
N PRO A 210 10.06 -5.29 -1.11
CA PRO A 210 8.82 -4.61 -0.69
C PRO A 210 8.01 -4.09 -1.88
N ALA A 211 6.69 -4.28 -1.84
CA ALA A 211 5.77 -3.77 -2.86
C ALA A 211 5.69 -2.22 -2.84
N LEU A 212 5.72 -1.64 -1.64
CA LEU A 212 5.69 -0.21 -1.40
C LEU A 212 7.05 0.31 -0.91
N VAL A 213 7.47 1.47 -1.40
CA VAL A 213 8.56 2.25 -0.81
C VAL A 213 8.01 3.61 -0.38
N SER A 214 8.36 4.02 0.83
CA SER A 214 8.06 5.33 1.39
C SER A 214 9.31 6.21 1.37
N VAL A 215 9.18 7.46 0.95
CA VAL A 215 10.28 8.44 0.89
C VAL A 215 9.87 9.76 1.55
N ASP A 216 10.83 10.58 1.98
CA ASP A 216 10.57 11.82 2.72
C ASP A 216 11.05 13.06 1.96
N LEU A 217 10.19 14.07 1.83
CA LEU A 217 10.54 15.36 1.22
C LEU A 217 11.22 16.35 2.18
N MET A 218 11.56 15.92 3.41
CA MET A 218 12.28 16.68 4.44
C MET A 218 13.39 17.58 3.89
N ASP A 219 14.29 17.04 3.06
CA ASP A 219 15.48 17.75 2.56
C ASP A 219 15.23 18.72 1.40
N TYR A 220 13.99 18.78 0.89
CA TYR A 220 13.52 19.88 0.04
C TYR A 220 12.82 21.00 0.83
N SER A 221 12.67 20.88 2.16
CA SER A 221 12.16 21.97 3.01
C SER A 221 13.10 23.16 2.94
N PRO A 222 12.67 24.38 2.53
CA PRO A 222 13.59 25.48 2.28
C PRO A 222 14.52 25.84 3.45
N SER A 223 14.07 25.71 4.71
CA SER A 223 14.89 25.95 5.90
C SER A 223 16.09 24.99 6.08
N ARG A 224 16.05 23.82 5.42
CA ARG A 224 17.16 22.86 5.31
C ARG A 224 18.00 23.10 4.04
N VAL A 225 17.36 23.42 2.91
CA VAL A 225 18.05 23.75 1.65
C VAL A 225 18.92 25.01 1.81
N GLU A 226 18.44 26.01 2.56
CA GLU A 226 19.20 27.20 3.01
C GLU A 226 20.48 26.87 3.79
N ARG A 227 20.60 25.62 4.27
CA ARG A 227 21.75 25.08 5.03
C ARG A 227 22.47 23.94 4.31
N GLY A 228 22.18 23.73 3.02
CA GLY A 228 22.94 22.83 2.13
C GLY A 228 22.43 21.40 2.01
N THR A 229 21.19 21.09 2.41
CA THR A 229 20.61 19.75 2.16
C THR A 229 20.25 19.54 0.70
N VAL A 230 20.39 18.30 0.22
CA VAL A 230 20.04 17.89 -1.14
C VAL A 230 19.21 16.61 -1.04
N GLY A 231 17.91 16.70 -1.34
CA GLY A 231 17.00 15.55 -1.32
C GLY A 231 17.11 14.69 -2.59
N THR A 232 17.05 13.38 -2.42
CA THR A 232 17.04 12.32 -3.46
C THR A 232 15.69 11.61 -3.62
N ALA A 233 14.73 11.93 -2.74
CA ALA A 233 13.47 11.20 -2.59
C ALA A 233 12.59 11.18 -3.86
N VAL A 234 12.64 12.21 -4.72
CA VAL A 234 11.90 12.19 -5.99
C VAL A 234 12.47 11.15 -6.94
N GLU A 235 13.79 11.11 -7.04
CA GLU A 235 14.52 10.22 -7.93
C GLU A 235 14.43 8.76 -7.46
N GLU A 236 14.42 8.52 -6.14
CA GLU A 236 14.14 7.21 -5.53
C GLU A 236 12.69 6.74 -5.76
N ALA A 237 11.70 7.62 -5.60
CA ALA A 237 10.29 7.33 -5.86
C ALA A 237 10.04 6.95 -7.33
N ILE A 238 10.65 7.67 -8.28
CA ILE A 238 10.60 7.31 -9.70
C ILE A 238 11.23 5.94 -9.94
N THR A 239 12.40 5.68 -9.35
CA THR A 239 13.11 4.39 -9.48
C THR A 239 12.27 3.20 -8.98
N HIS A 240 11.52 3.36 -7.88
CA HIS A 240 10.62 2.29 -7.41
C HIS A 240 9.36 2.14 -8.27
N HIS A 241 8.78 3.24 -8.77
CA HIS A 241 7.63 3.20 -9.70
C HIS A 241 7.98 2.56 -11.04
N GLU A 242 9.19 2.79 -11.56
CA GLU A 242 9.70 2.13 -12.78
C GLU A 242 9.88 0.61 -12.59
N ARG A 243 10.19 0.16 -11.37
CA ARG A 243 10.17 -1.28 -10.98
C ARG A 243 8.74 -1.85 -10.85
N GLY A 244 7.70 -1.05 -11.13
CA GLY A 244 6.28 -1.41 -10.96
C GLY A 244 5.76 -1.26 -9.53
N GLY A 245 6.56 -0.66 -8.64
CA GLY A 245 6.25 -0.46 -7.22
C GLY A 245 5.18 0.58 -6.94
N ILE A 246 4.75 0.63 -5.68
CA ILE A 246 3.84 1.67 -5.16
C ILE A 246 4.64 2.68 -4.34
N VAL A 247 4.36 3.98 -4.52
CA VAL A 247 5.09 5.07 -3.88
C VAL A 247 4.26 5.69 -2.75
N SER A 248 4.85 5.74 -1.56
CA SER A 248 4.43 6.57 -0.42
C SER A 248 5.39 7.75 -0.27
N VAL A 249 4.85 8.91 0.13
CA VAL A 249 5.64 10.10 0.38
C VAL A 249 5.14 10.78 1.65
N LEU A 250 6.03 10.93 2.64
CA LEU A 250 5.81 11.76 3.83
C LEU A 250 6.60 13.07 3.73
N TRP A 251 6.45 13.93 4.74
CA TRP A 251 7.23 15.16 4.86
C TRP A 251 7.50 15.53 6.32
N HIS A 252 8.71 15.27 6.82
CA HIS A 252 9.20 15.91 8.04
C HIS A 252 9.48 17.39 7.78
N TRP A 253 8.43 18.21 7.81
CA TRP A 253 8.48 19.63 7.51
C TRP A 253 9.32 20.40 8.52
N ASN A 254 10.59 20.66 8.18
CA ASN A 254 11.49 21.43 9.02
C ASN A 254 11.03 22.90 9.04
N ALA A 255 10.72 23.45 10.23
CA ALA A 255 9.99 24.72 10.34
C ALA A 255 10.65 25.87 9.55
N PRO A 256 9.87 26.72 8.85
CA PRO A 256 10.41 27.77 7.98
C PRO A 256 11.26 28.82 8.70
N THR A 257 11.00 29.02 10.00
CA THR A 257 11.70 29.96 10.88
C THR A 257 11.51 29.54 12.34
N GLY A 258 11.98 30.33 13.31
CA GLY A 258 11.87 30.05 14.75
C GLY A 258 12.83 28.97 15.28
N LEU A 259 13.68 28.41 14.41
CA LEU A 259 14.65 27.35 14.72
C LEU A 259 15.65 27.81 15.80
N TYR A 260 15.76 27.06 16.90
CA TYR A 260 16.65 27.42 18.02
C TYR A 260 18.14 27.25 17.70
N ASP A 261 18.48 26.26 16.86
CA ASP A 261 19.83 25.96 16.38
C ASP A 261 20.91 25.87 17.49
N THR A 262 20.56 25.17 18.57
CA THR A 262 21.37 24.98 19.78
C THR A 262 22.23 23.71 19.71
N GLU A 263 23.07 23.46 20.72
CA GLU A 263 23.82 22.19 20.81
C GLU A 263 22.87 21.00 20.95
N GLU A 264 21.81 21.16 21.74
CA GLU A 264 20.81 20.16 22.07
C GLU A 264 19.67 20.05 21.02
N ASN A 265 19.37 21.15 20.32
CA ASN A 265 18.33 21.22 19.28
C ASN A 265 18.87 21.97 18.05
N LYS A 266 19.70 21.27 17.26
CA LYS A 266 20.27 21.72 15.98
C LYS A 266 19.18 21.98 14.94
N TRP A 267 19.42 22.87 13.96
CA TRP A 267 18.48 23.21 12.88
C TRP A 267 17.83 22.02 12.16
N TRP A 268 18.57 20.91 11.99
CA TRP A 268 18.12 19.72 11.28
C TRP A 268 17.05 18.95 12.06
N SER A 269 16.90 19.21 13.36
CA SER A 269 15.80 18.69 14.18
C SER A 269 14.54 19.57 14.12
N GLY A 270 14.54 20.60 13.27
CA GLY A 270 13.59 21.72 13.22
C GLY A 270 12.14 21.39 12.85
N PHE A 271 11.83 20.14 12.53
CA PHE A 271 10.44 19.65 12.44
C PHE A 271 9.83 19.38 13.83
N TYR A 272 10.64 19.12 14.85
CA TYR A 272 10.17 18.93 16.22
C TYR A 272 9.79 20.26 16.92
N THR A 273 8.71 20.24 17.69
CA THR A 273 8.26 21.28 18.63
C THR A 273 9.34 21.70 19.64
N ARG A 274 10.26 20.79 20.01
CA ARG A 274 11.40 21.11 20.90
C ARG A 274 12.51 21.93 20.23
N ALA A 275 12.50 22.05 18.91
CA ALA A 275 13.58 22.65 18.12
C ALA A 275 13.22 24.01 17.47
N THR A 276 11.97 24.48 17.64
CA THR A 276 11.49 25.75 17.10
C THR A 276 10.48 26.43 18.04
N ASP A 277 10.40 27.77 18.00
CA ASP A 277 9.30 28.54 18.60
C ASP A 277 8.11 28.76 17.65
N PHE A 278 8.18 28.24 16.42
CA PHE A 278 7.24 28.52 15.34
C PHE A 278 5.77 28.24 15.70
N ASP A 279 4.99 29.31 15.87
CA ASP A 279 3.59 29.22 16.24
C ASP A 279 2.68 29.18 15.00
N VAL A 280 2.30 27.96 14.59
CA VAL A 280 1.34 27.71 13.50
C VAL A 280 -0.02 28.38 13.71
N SER A 281 -0.49 28.52 14.96
CA SER A 281 -1.79 29.16 15.23
C SER A 281 -1.75 30.67 15.01
N THR A 282 -0.61 31.31 15.30
CA THR A 282 -0.33 32.72 15.01
C THR A 282 -0.07 32.93 13.52
N ALA A 283 0.69 32.04 12.89
CA ALA A 283 0.95 32.10 11.45
C ALA A 283 -0.36 32.03 10.63
N LEU A 284 -1.29 31.14 10.99
CA LEU A 284 -2.59 30.98 10.33
C LEU A 284 -3.67 31.97 10.80
N ALA A 285 -3.39 32.88 11.74
CA ALA A 285 -4.36 33.88 12.22
C ALA A 285 -4.50 35.10 11.29
N ASP A 286 -3.48 35.39 10.47
CA ASP A 286 -3.43 36.52 9.54
C ASP A 286 -2.67 36.13 8.27
N THR A 287 -3.37 35.97 7.15
CA THR A 287 -2.77 35.52 5.89
C THR A 287 -1.83 36.55 5.25
N THR A 288 -1.68 37.75 5.83
CA THR A 288 -0.75 38.79 5.37
C THR A 288 0.59 38.81 6.14
N ASN A 289 0.74 37.98 7.18
CA ASN A 289 1.96 37.98 7.99
C ASN A 289 3.12 37.19 7.35
N ALA A 290 4.35 37.46 7.81
CA ALA A 290 5.56 36.85 7.28
C ALA A 290 5.62 35.32 7.47
N ASN A 291 5.17 34.81 8.62
CA ASN A 291 5.15 33.37 8.90
C ASN A 291 4.16 32.62 7.98
N TYR A 292 3.02 33.24 7.66
CA TYR A 292 2.10 32.71 6.64
C TYR A 292 2.75 32.68 5.26
N THR A 293 3.44 33.76 4.89
CA THR A 293 4.18 33.85 3.61
C THR A 293 5.23 32.74 3.49
N LEU A 294 5.93 32.41 4.59
CA LEU A 294 6.89 31.32 4.63
C LEU A 294 6.23 29.92 4.62
N ILE A 295 5.08 29.74 5.25
CA ILE A 295 4.26 28.51 5.11
C ILE A 295 3.93 28.27 3.63
N ILE A 296 3.50 29.31 2.91
CA ILE A 296 3.19 29.20 1.47
C ILE A 296 4.46 28.89 0.66
N ARG A 297 5.59 29.57 0.93
CA ARG A 297 6.89 29.28 0.28
C ARG A 297 7.26 27.81 0.39
N ASP A 298 7.16 27.24 1.59
CA ASP A 298 7.55 25.86 1.84
C ASP A 298 6.62 24.87 1.13
N ILE A 299 5.30 25.07 1.19
CA ILE A 299 4.32 24.23 0.45
C ILE A 299 4.58 24.33 -1.07
N ASP A 300 4.88 25.52 -1.59
CA ASP A 300 5.16 25.72 -3.01
C ASP A 300 6.48 25.06 -3.45
N ALA A 301 7.50 25.04 -2.59
CA ALA A 301 8.76 24.33 -2.85
C ALA A 301 8.58 22.80 -2.88
N ILE A 302 7.70 22.26 -2.02
CA ILE A 302 7.28 20.86 -2.05
C ILE A 302 6.40 20.55 -3.26
N ALA A 303 5.53 21.47 -3.65
CA ALA A 303 4.68 21.31 -4.83
C ALA A 303 5.51 21.09 -6.11
N VAL A 304 6.67 21.73 -6.25
CA VAL A 304 7.62 21.49 -7.36
C VAL A 304 8.08 20.02 -7.39
N GLN A 305 8.33 19.40 -6.24
CA GLN A 305 8.78 18.00 -6.17
C GLN A 305 7.64 17.02 -6.47
N LEU A 306 6.46 17.25 -5.88
CA LEU A 306 5.25 16.49 -6.19
C LEU A 306 4.82 16.65 -7.67
N LYS A 307 5.13 17.79 -8.29
CA LYS A 307 4.89 18.05 -9.71
C LYS A 307 5.82 17.24 -10.60
N LYS A 308 7.11 17.09 -10.27
CA LYS A 308 8.01 16.14 -10.95
C LYS A 308 7.42 14.71 -10.95
N LEU A 309 6.93 14.26 -9.79
CA LEU A 309 6.29 12.94 -9.65
C LEU A 309 5.01 12.83 -10.49
N GLN A 310 4.16 13.86 -10.51
CA GLN A 310 2.97 13.89 -11.37
C GLN A 310 3.34 13.80 -12.86
N ASP A 311 4.35 14.55 -13.29
CA ASP A 311 4.73 14.65 -14.70
C ASP A 311 5.52 13.42 -15.18
N ALA A 312 6.15 12.67 -14.26
CA ALA A 312 6.67 11.32 -14.46
C ALA A 312 5.58 10.21 -14.39
N GLY A 313 4.31 10.58 -14.16
CA GLY A 313 3.20 9.62 -14.07
C GLY A 313 3.23 8.73 -12.83
N VAL A 314 3.84 9.20 -11.73
CA VAL A 314 3.86 8.55 -10.42
C VAL A 314 2.62 8.98 -9.61
N PRO A 315 1.67 8.07 -9.30
CA PRO A 315 0.65 8.32 -8.29
C PRO A 315 1.25 8.14 -6.89
N VAL A 316 0.88 9.02 -5.98
CA VAL A 316 1.55 9.15 -4.68
C VAL A 316 0.55 8.97 -3.54
N LEU A 317 0.84 8.04 -2.63
CA LEU A 317 0.24 7.99 -1.30
C LEU A 317 0.88 9.12 -0.47
N TRP A 318 0.18 10.26 -0.37
CA TRP A 318 0.70 11.51 0.18
C TRP A 318 0.27 11.68 1.63
N ARG A 319 1.24 11.70 2.55
CA ARG A 319 1.03 11.71 4.01
C ARG A 319 1.75 12.89 4.68
N PRO A 320 1.27 14.14 4.48
CA PRO A 320 1.81 15.30 5.17
C PRO A 320 1.29 15.40 6.61
N LEU A 321 1.97 16.17 7.45
CA LEU A 321 1.52 16.52 8.81
C LEU A 321 1.25 15.30 9.71
N HIS A 322 2.07 14.25 9.60
CA HIS A 322 1.92 13.00 10.36
C HIS A 322 2.12 13.17 11.88
N GLU A 323 1.68 12.17 12.65
CA GLU A 323 1.71 12.09 14.12
C GLU A 323 1.16 13.34 14.83
N ALA A 324 0.25 14.08 14.20
CA ALA A 324 -0.18 15.41 14.65
C ALA A 324 -0.67 15.44 16.11
N GLU A 325 -1.39 14.38 16.52
CA GLU A 325 -1.93 14.24 17.88
C GLU A 325 -0.88 14.07 18.98
N GLY A 326 0.32 13.58 18.63
CA GLY A 326 1.45 13.49 19.55
C GLY A 326 2.06 14.85 19.89
N ALA A 327 1.79 15.87 19.07
CA ALA A 327 2.24 17.26 19.23
C ALA A 327 3.76 17.48 19.37
N TRP A 328 4.58 16.44 19.18
CA TRP A 328 6.04 16.52 19.15
C TRP A 328 6.59 17.18 17.88
N PHE A 329 5.78 17.28 16.81
CA PHE A 329 6.04 18.11 15.64
C PHE A 329 5.28 19.43 15.68
N TRP A 330 5.85 20.51 15.12
CA TRP A 330 5.33 21.87 15.30
C TRP A 330 3.92 22.09 14.76
N TRP A 331 3.50 21.33 13.74
CA TRP A 331 2.14 21.38 13.21
C TRP A 331 1.07 20.86 14.19
N GLY A 332 1.46 19.97 15.12
CA GLY A 332 0.63 19.52 16.23
C GLY A 332 0.72 20.40 17.49
N ALA A 333 1.80 21.17 17.67
CA ALA A 333 2.13 21.93 18.88
C ALA A 333 1.07 22.94 19.39
N LYS A 334 0.06 23.27 18.57
CA LYS A 334 -1.03 24.22 18.90
C LYS A 334 -2.42 23.58 18.87
N GLY A 335 -2.49 22.24 18.88
CA GLY A 335 -3.71 21.47 19.02
C GLY A 335 -4.52 21.30 17.70
N PRO A 336 -5.62 20.53 17.77
CA PRO A 336 -6.34 20.05 16.57
C PRO A 336 -6.87 21.17 15.67
N GLU A 337 -7.39 22.26 16.24
CA GLU A 337 -7.94 23.38 15.48
C GLU A 337 -6.90 24.20 14.71
N ALA A 338 -5.61 24.12 15.09
CA ALA A 338 -4.53 24.70 14.32
C ALA A 338 -4.06 23.73 13.22
N CYS A 339 -3.91 22.44 13.56
CA CYS A 339 -3.49 21.41 12.63
C CYS A 339 -4.50 21.23 11.46
N LYS A 340 -5.80 21.12 11.75
CA LYS A 340 -6.85 20.99 10.72
C LYS A 340 -6.90 22.18 9.76
N LYS A 341 -6.55 23.40 10.21
CA LYS A 341 -6.42 24.58 9.34
C LYS A 341 -5.17 24.50 8.46
N LEU A 342 -4.05 24.01 8.98
CA LEU A 342 -2.86 23.78 8.18
C LEU A 342 -3.11 22.70 7.12
N TRP A 343 -3.77 21.59 7.50
CA TRP A 343 -4.18 20.54 6.56
C TRP A 343 -5.07 21.09 5.44
N ALA A 344 -6.10 21.87 5.77
CA ALA A 344 -6.98 22.48 4.78
C ALA A 344 -6.22 23.43 3.83
N LEU A 345 -5.21 24.17 4.33
CA LEU A 345 -4.35 25.00 3.51
C LEU A 345 -3.42 24.17 2.59
N VAL A 346 -2.79 23.12 3.12
CA VAL A 346 -1.94 22.21 2.33
C VAL A 346 -2.77 21.51 1.24
N TYR A 347 -3.99 21.08 1.55
CA TYR A 347 -4.93 20.51 0.59
C TYR A 347 -5.30 21.48 -0.53
N ASP A 348 -5.78 22.69 -0.19
CA ASP A 348 -6.15 23.69 -1.19
C ASP A 348 -4.95 24.13 -2.04
N ARG A 349 -3.79 24.35 -1.42
CA ARG A 349 -2.58 24.78 -2.13
C ARG A 349 -2.07 23.72 -3.10
N LEU A 350 -1.98 22.45 -2.67
CA LEU A 350 -1.46 21.38 -3.54
C LEU A 350 -2.49 20.94 -4.60
N THR A 351 -3.75 20.70 -4.22
CA THR A 351 -4.76 20.16 -5.15
C THR A 351 -5.48 21.24 -5.99
N ASN A 352 -5.82 22.41 -5.42
CA ASN A 352 -6.56 23.44 -6.16
C ASN A 352 -5.68 24.50 -6.82
N HIS A 353 -4.57 24.91 -6.18
CA HIS A 353 -3.67 25.94 -6.75
C HIS A 353 -2.59 25.37 -7.67
N HIS A 354 -1.89 24.29 -7.25
CA HIS A 354 -0.84 23.64 -8.06
C HIS A 354 -1.35 22.52 -8.98
N GLU A 355 -2.64 22.19 -8.93
CA GLU A 355 -3.29 21.12 -9.68
C GLU A 355 -2.54 19.77 -9.62
N LEU A 356 -2.11 19.39 -8.40
CA LEU A 356 -1.56 18.07 -8.11
C LEU A 356 -2.69 17.06 -7.97
N ASN A 357 -2.89 16.30 -9.05
CA ASN A 357 -3.98 15.33 -9.24
C ASN A 357 -3.48 13.88 -9.18
N ASN A 358 -2.18 13.65 -8.95
CA ASN A 358 -1.59 12.34 -8.71
C ASN A 358 -1.63 11.91 -7.23
N LEU A 359 -2.07 12.77 -6.31
CA LEU A 359 -2.05 12.56 -4.88
C LEU A 359 -3.28 11.78 -4.38
N VAL A 360 -3.04 10.83 -3.47
CA VAL A 360 -4.02 10.12 -2.65
C VAL A 360 -3.73 10.49 -1.20
N TRP A 361 -4.65 11.17 -0.53
CA TRP A 361 -4.40 11.85 0.74
C TRP A 361 -4.52 10.90 1.95
N ILE A 362 -3.44 10.75 2.71
CA ILE A 362 -3.39 9.93 3.92
C ILE A 362 -3.35 10.81 5.16
N TRP A 363 -4.33 10.65 6.05
CA TRP A 363 -4.35 11.28 7.37
C TRP A 363 -3.80 10.31 8.43
N ASN A 364 -2.88 10.79 9.27
CA ASN A 364 -2.18 9.99 10.27
C ASN A 364 -2.44 10.51 11.70
N SER A 365 -3.49 10.00 12.32
CA SER A 365 -3.90 10.24 13.72
C SER A 365 -5.22 9.48 13.96
N VAL A 366 -5.35 8.83 15.13
CA VAL A 366 -6.55 8.07 15.52
C VAL A 366 -7.57 8.90 16.30
N ALA A 367 -7.13 10.00 16.93
CA ALA A 367 -7.96 10.83 17.79
C ALA A 367 -8.95 11.69 16.98
N ALA A 368 -10.25 11.40 17.13
CA ALA A 368 -11.32 12.02 16.34
C ALA A 368 -11.36 13.56 16.34
N ASP A 369 -10.95 14.23 17.43
CA ASP A 369 -10.88 15.69 17.50
C ASP A 369 -9.89 16.30 16.48
N TRP A 370 -8.88 15.54 16.06
CA TRP A 370 -7.85 15.97 15.11
C TRP A 370 -8.21 15.73 13.64
N TYR A 371 -9.21 14.89 13.36
CA TYR A 371 -9.55 14.48 11.99
C TYR A 371 -9.98 15.67 11.12
N PRO A 372 -9.34 15.94 9.97
CA PRO A 372 -9.70 17.06 9.08
C PRO A 372 -11.05 16.90 8.37
N GLY A 373 -11.59 15.67 8.31
CA GLY A 373 -12.90 15.38 7.74
C GLY A 373 -12.88 14.78 6.33
N ASP A 374 -13.94 14.03 6.02
CA ASP A 374 -14.03 13.10 4.89
C ASP A 374 -13.75 13.69 3.51
N ASN A 375 -13.91 14.99 3.32
CA ASN A 375 -13.77 15.66 2.02
C ASN A 375 -12.32 15.98 1.63
N THR A 376 -11.34 15.66 2.48
CA THR A 376 -9.91 15.97 2.23
C THR A 376 -8.96 14.79 2.50
N VAL A 377 -9.49 13.61 2.83
CA VAL A 377 -8.74 12.41 3.22
C VAL A 377 -9.24 11.20 2.44
N ASP A 378 -8.35 10.45 1.79
CA ASP A 378 -8.68 9.20 1.06
C ASP A 378 -8.45 7.94 1.90
N VAL A 379 -7.41 7.98 2.74
CA VAL A 379 -6.89 6.86 3.56
C VAL A 379 -6.64 7.36 4.98
N LEU A 380 -6.95 6.55 5.97
CA LEU A 380 -6.56 6.75 7.36
C LEU A 380 -5.31 5.92 7.69
N SER A 381 -4.49 6.39 8.63
CA SER A 381 -3.36 5.60 9.12
C SER A 381 -2.98 5.88 10.56
N ALA A 382 -2.20 4.97 11.12
CA ALA A 382 -1.50 5.11 12.38
C ALA A 382 -0.03 4.71 12.20
N ASP A 383 0.82 5.24 13.08
CA ASP A 383 2.23 4.88 13.20
C ASP A 383 2.41 4.15 14.54
N VAL A 384 3.03 2.97 14.53
CA VAL A 384 2.98 2.04 15.69
C VAL A 384 4.34 1.40 15.97
N TYR A 385 5.04 1.99 16.93
CA TYR A 385 6.35 1.53 17.40
C TYR A 385 6.23 0.57 18.59
N ALA A 386 5.67 -0.62 18.34
CA ALA A 386 5.60 -1.73 19.29
C ALA A 386 6.39 -2.96 18.81
N GLN A 387 7.22 -3.54 19.70
CA GLN A 387 7.97 -4.78 19.42
C GLN A 387 7.06 -6.01 19.41
N GLY A 388 7.50 -7.08 18.75
CA GLY A 388 6.87 -8.40 18.83
C GLY A 388 5.82 -8.72 17.77
N HIS A 389 5.85 -8.02 16.63
CA HIS A 389 5.13 -8.39 15.39
C HIS A 389 3.59 -8.51 15.53
N GLY A 390 2.99 -7.79 16.48
CA GLY A 390 1.55 -7.83 16.76
C GLY A 390 0.68 -7.18 15.67
N PRO A 391 -0.64 -7.49 15.64
CA PRO A 391 -1.55 -7.03 14.57
C PRO A 391 -2.07 -5.58 14.74
N MET A 392 -1.71 -4.88 15.82
CA MET A 392 -2.06 -3.47 16.06
C MET A 392 -3.57 -3.18 16.04
N THR A 393 -4.37 -4.13 16.54
CA THR A 393 -5.84 -4.14 16.38
C THR A 393 -6.55 -2.95 16.98
N THR A 394 -6.09 -2.43 18.12
CA THR A 394 -6.71 -1.26 18.78
C THR A 394 -6.68 -0.05 17.83
N GLN A 395 -5.51 0.25 17.27
CA GLN A 395 -5.34 1.34 16.29
C GLN A 395 -6.14 1.09 15.01
N TYR A 396 -6.26 -0.18 14.59
CA TYR A 396 -7.07 -0.53 13.42
C TYR A 396 -8.58 -0.28 13.64
N ASP A 397 -9.13 -0.73 14.78
CA ASP A 397 -10.55 -0.59 15.10
C ASP A 397 -10.95 0.86 15.47
N ASP A 398 -10.04 1.62 16.10
CA ASP A 398 -10.21 3.06 16.28
C ASP A 398 -10.32 3.77 14.92
N LEU A 399 -9.53 3.39 13.93
CA LEU A 399 -9.59 3.96 12.57
C LEU A 399 -10.79 3.44 11.74
N ILE A 400 -11.24 2.20 11.94
CA ILE A 400 -12.52 1.71 11.39
C ILE A 400 -13.68 2.56 11.92
N THR A 401 -13.65 2.87 13.22
CA THR A 401 -14.65 3.69 13.91
C THR A 401 -14.61 5.13 13.42
N LEU A 402 -13.42 5.74 13.36
CA LEU A 402 -13.21 7.11 12.88
C LEU A 402 -13.66 7.29 11.42
N GLY A 403 -13.22 6.38 10.55
CA GLY A 403 -13.54 6.38 9.13
C GLY A 403 -14.91 5.81 8.78
N GLN A 404 -15.68 5.32 9.76
CA GLN A 404 -16.98 4.66 9.58
C GLN A 404 -16.97 3.55 8.49
N ASP A 405 -15.86 2.81 8.40
CA ASP A 405 -15.59 1.82 7.34
C ASP A 405 -15.67 2.38 5.90
N LYS A 406 -15.50 3.70 5.73
CA LYS A 406 -15.54 4.42 4.44
C LYS A 406 -14.18 4.75 3.84
N LYS A 407 -13.12 4.68 4.63
CA LYS A 407 -11.73 4.93 4.21
C LYS A 407 -10.96 3.61 4.17
N LEU A 408 -9.89 3.56 3.37
CA LEU A 408 -8.85 2.54 3.56
C LEU A 408 -8.07 2.86 4.84
N ILE A 409 -7.45 1.85 5.45
CA ILE A 409 -6.67 2.00 6.69
C ILE A 409 -5.30 1.36 6.51
N ALA A 410 -4.21 2.07 6.82
CA ALA A 410 -2.82 1.62 6.62
C ALA A 410 -1.94 1.81 7.87
N ALA A 411 -0.96 0.95 8.10
CA ALA A 411 0.05 1.13 9.13
C ALA A 411 1.25 1.83 8.49
N THR A 412 1.28 3.16 8.57
CA THR A 412 2.17 3.99 7.75
C THR A 412 3.60 4.06 8.21
N GLU A 413 3.84 3.80 9.49
CA GLU A 413 5.16 3.48 10.04
C GLU A 413 4.98 2.39 11.09
N VAL A 414 5.84 1.37 11.10
CA VAL A 414 5.87 0.35 12.15
C VAL A 414 7.30 0.06 12.59
N GLY A 415 7.48 -0.25 13.87
CA GLY A 415 8.76 -0.74 14.39
C GLY A 415 9.01 -2.21 14.03
N SER A 416 8.05 -3.08 14.32
CA SER A 416 8.04 -4.50 13.91
C SER A 416 7.05 -4.71 12.77
N ALA A 417 7.46 -5.38 11.69
CA ALA A 417 6.53 -5.84 10.65
C ALA A 417 5.50 -6.83 11.24
N PRO A 418 4.19 -6.68 11.03
CA PRO A 418 3.18 -7.54 11.65
C PRO A 418 3.18 -8.97 11.09
N PHE A 419 2.96 -9.98 11.95
CA PHE A 419 2.83 -11.35 11.48
C PHE A 419 1.49 -11.61 10.76
N PRO A 420 1.47 -12.25 9.57
CA PRO A 420 0.25 -12.45 8.79
C PRO A 420 -0.77 -13.41 9.40
N ASP A 421 -0.33 -14.35 10.23
CA ASP A 421 -1.24 -15.23 10.99
C ASP A 421 -2.02 -14.42 12.05
N LEU A 422 -1.35 -13.52 12.77
CA LEU A 422 -2.01 -12.60 13.70
C LEU A 422 -2.91 -11.57 13.00
N LEU A 423 -2.49 -11.02 11.85
CA LEU A 423 -3.33 -10.08 11.07
C LEU A 423 -4.66 -10.70 10.66
N GLN A 424 -4.63 -11.91 10.13
CA GLN A 424 -5.84 -12.65 9.73
C GLN A 424 -6.65 -13.09 10.95
N ALA A 425 -6.01 -13.61 12.00
CA ALA A 425 -6.69 -14.14 13.17
C ALA A 425 -7.39 -13.09 14.05
N TYR A 426 -6.98 -11.82 13.94
CA TYR A 426 -7.65 -10.67 14.56
C TYR A 426 -8.40 -9.77 13.54
N GLU A 427 -8.51 -10.17 12.28
CA GLU A 427 -9.18 -9.42 11.19
C GLU A 427 -8.72 -7.96 11.09
N ALA A 428 -7.43 -7.73 11.35
CA ALA A 428 -6.76 -6.43 11.30
C ALA A 428 -6.29 -6.15 9.87
N HIS A 429 -7.23 -5.87 8.97
CA HIS A 429 -6.99 -5.73 7.53
C HIS A 429 -6.32 -4.39 7.16
N TRP A 430 -5.15 -4.12 7.73
CA TRP A 430 -4.28 -3.03 7.29
C TRP A 430 -3.96 -3.20 5.80
N LEU A 431 -4.08 -2.11 5.03
CA LEU A 431 -3.84 -2.07 3.58
C LEU A 431 -2.37 -2.34 3.24
N TYR A 432 -1.47 -1.78 4.06
CA TYR A 432 -0.04 -1.99 4.01
C TYR A 432 0.56 -1.82 5.40
N PHE A 433 1.74 -2.41 5.60
CA PHE A 433 2.68 -1.98 6.64
C PHE A 433 3.87 -1.29 5.98
N CYS A 434 4.52 -0.37 6.68
CA CYS A 434 5.79 0.20 6.24
C CYS A 434 6.75 0.23 7.42
N VAL A 435 7.79 -0.62 7.40
CA VAL A 435 8.76 -0.64 8.50
C VAL A 435 9.63 0.61 8.40
N TRP A 436 9.92 1.26 9.52
CA TRP A 436 10.86 2.38 9.54
C TRP A 436 12.29 1.94 9.19
N SER A 437 13.17 2.92 8.92
CA SER A 437 14.54 2.68 8.47
C SER A 437 15.48 2.31 9.64
N ASP A 438 16.55 3.07 9.89
CA ASP A 438 17.65 2.61 10.73
C ASP A 438 17.24 2.33 12.19
N GLY A 439 17.74 1.23 12.74
CA GLY A 439 17.43 0.79 14.10
C GLY A 439 16.13 0.00 14.25
N PHE A 440 15.34 -0.16 13.18
CA PHE A 440 14.11 -0.95 13.17
C PHE A 440 14.16 -2.13 12.19
N ILE A 441 14.17 -1.88 10.87
CA ILE A 441 14.17 -2.98 9.88
C ILE A 441 15.42 -3.86 9.94
N ASN A 442 16.57 -3.25 10.26
CA ASN A 442 17.87 -3.90 10.37
C ASN A 442 18.25 -4.32 11.81
N ASN A 443 17.32 -4.23 12.75
CA ASN A 443 17.55 -4.52 14.17
C ASN A 443 16.78 -5.78 14.61
N THR A 444 17.51 -6.81 15.03
CA THR A 444 16.97 -8.11 15.45
C THR A 444 16.06 -8.08 16.68
N GLU A 445 16.03 -6.99 17.47
CA GLU A 445 15.06 -6.81 18.56
C GLU A 445 13.67 -6.36 18.06
N TRP A 446 13.60 -5.83 16.84
CA TRP A 446 12.36 -5.40 16.18
C TRP A 446 11.96 -6.29 15.01
N ASN A 447 12.93 -6.74 14.22
CA ASN A 447 12.73 -7.61 13.06
C ASN A 447 13.93 -8.56 12.92
N SER A 448 13.78 -9.83 13.25
CA SER A 448 14.80 -10.84 12.93
C SER A 448 14.69 -11.27 11.45
N VAL A 449 15.79 -11.77 10.89
CA VAL A 449 15.82 -12.24 9.49
C VAL A 449 14.86 -13.42 9.26
N ASP A 450 14.62 -14.25 10.27
CA ASP A 450 13.71 -15.40 10.17
C ASP A 450 12.24 -14.95 10.31
N ASP A 451 11.97 -13.91 11.11
CA ASP A 451 10.63 -13.28 11.19
C ASP A 451 10.28 -12.56 9.88
N LEU A 452 11.24 -11.81 9.31
CA LEU A 452 11.08 -11.16 8.00
C LEU A 452 10.80 -12.19 6.90
N LYS A 453 11.46 -13.35 6.88
CA LYS A 453 11.11 -14.45 5.95
C LYS A 453 9.70 -14.96 6.19
N LYS A 454 9.33 -15.31 7.44
CA LYS A 454 7.97 -15.77 7.78
C LYS A 454 6.88 -14.79 7.29
N ILE A 455 7.17 -13.48 7.31
CA ILE A 455 6.27 -12.42 6.85
C ILE A 455 6.23 -12.36 5.31
N TYR A 456 7.37 -12.22 4.64
CA TYR A 456 7.47 -12.01 3.19
C TYR A 456 7.33 -13.29 2.33
N GLU A 457 7.34 -14.48 2.94
CA GLU A 457 7.00 -15.76 2.30
C GLU A 457 5.49 -16.09 2.40
N SER A 458 4.68 -15.23 3.03
CA SER A 458 3.23 -15.47 3.23
C SER A 458 2.39 -14.98 2.05
N GLU A 459 1.51 -15.83 1.52
CA GLU A 459 0.54 -15.49 0.45
C GLU A 459 -0.41 -14.31 0.81
N TYR A 460 -0.49 -13.93 2.09
CA TYR A 460 -1.24 -12.75 2.55
C TYR A 460 -0.47 -11.43 2.33
N VAL A 461 0.87 -11.47 2.29
CA VAL A 461 1.77 -10.31 2.20
C VAL A 461 2.25 -10.15 0.76
N LEU A 462 1.69 -9.18 0.04
CA LEU A 462 2.05 -8.92 -1.34
C LEU A 462 3.42 -8.24 -1.46
N THR A 463 4.31 -8.80 -2.26
CA THR A 463 5.65 -8.27 -2.57
C THR A 463 5.72 -7.70 -3.99
N LEU A 464 6.84 -7.02 -4.33
CA LEU A 464 7.00 -6.27 -5.57
C LEU A 464 6.74 -7.10 -6.84
N ASP A 465 7.09 -8.38 -6.82
CA ASP A 465 6.89 -9.36 -7.88
C ASP A 465 5.41 -9.75 -8.09
N GLU A 466 4.60 -9.69 -7.03
CA GLU A 466 3.20 -10.15 -7.00
C GLU A 466 2.20 -9.04 -7.36
N ILE A 467 2.56 -7.77 -7.11
CA ILE A 467 1.73 -6.62 -7.49
C ILE A 467 1.82 -6.27 -8.99
N GLN A 468 2.73 -6.91 -9.74
CA GLN A 468 3.10 -6.52 -11.10
C GLN A 468 1.89 -6.44 -12.05
N GLY A 469 1.78 -5.30 -12.75
CA GLY A 469 0.69 -5.05 -13.69
C GLY A 469 -0.55 -4.37 -13.08
N TRP A 470 -0.55 -3.99 -11.79
CA TRP A 470 -1.66 -3.26 -11.17
C TRP A 470 -2.15 -2.03 -11.98
N ARG A 471 -1.24 -1.32 -12.65
CA ARG A 471 -1.52 -0.18 -13.53
C ARG A 471 -2.37 -0.53 -14.77
N VAL A 472 -2.40 -1.80 -15.19
CA VAL A 472 -2.98 -2.25 -16.47
C VAL A 472 -4.50 -2.53 -16.39
N TYR A 473 -5.09 -2.48 -15.18
CA TYR A 473 -6.49 -2.82 -14.90
C TYR A 473 -7.53 -2.15 -15.82
N LYS A 474 -7.24 -0.94 -16.30
CA LYS A 474 -8.10 -0.19 -17.22
C LYS A 474 -8.08 -0.75 -18.66
N ASN A 475 -6.91 -1.17 -19.15
CA ASN A 475 -6.73 -1.67 -20.52
C ASN A 475 -7.18 -3.12 -20.68
N GLN A 476 -6.88 -3.99 -19.71
CA GLN A 476 -7.37 -5.38 -19.75
C GLN A 476 -8.90 -5.45 -19.69
N ARG A 477 -9.55 -4.62 -18.86
CA ARG A 477 -11.02 -4.56 -18.80
C ARG A 477 -11.64 -3.93 -20.04
N LEU A 478 -10.96 -2.98 -20.70
CA LEU A 478 -11.41 -2.45 -22.00
C LEU A 478 -11.35 -3.55 -23.07
N LEU A 479 -10.24 -4.30 -23.13
CA LEU A 479 -10.07 -5.43 -24.04
C LEU A 479 -11.09 -6.53 -23.78
N SER A 480 -11.32 -6.92 -22.52
CA SER A 480 -12.31 -7.96 -22.19
C SER A 480 -13.72 -7.55 -22.60
N LEU A 481 -14.15 -6.32 -22.29
CA LEU A 481 -15.47 -5.82 -22.68
C LEU A 481 -15.64 -5.71 -24.20
N VAL A 482 -14.58 -5.34 -24.94
CA VAL A 482 -14.58 -5.35 -26.42
C VAL A 482 -14.67 -6.78 -26.96
N PHE A 483 -13.93 -7.74 -26.39
CA PHE A 483 -14.02 -9.15 -26.79
C PHE A 483 -15.37 -9.77 -26.45
N GLU A 484 -15.95 -9.48 -25.28
CA GLU A 484 -17.29 -9.93 -24.90
C GLU A 484 -18.37 -9.35 -25.82
N PHE A 485 -18.34 -8.03 -26.06
CA PHE A 485 -19.25 -7.36 -26.98
C PHE A 485 -19.18 -7.98 -28.39
N LEU A 486 -17.97 -8.21 -28.92
CA LEU A 486 -17.77 -8.86 -30.22
C LEU A 486 -18.24 -10.32 -30.20
N ARG A 487 -18.06 -11.06 -29.10
CA ARG A 487 -18.50 -12.45 -28.94
C ARG A 487 -20.03 -12.57 -28.88
N GLU A 488 -20.72 -11.67 -28.17
CA GLU A 488 -22.18 -11.67 -28.05
C GLU A 488 -22.88 -11.25 -29.34
N ASN A 489 -22.30 -10.29 -30.08
CA ASN A 489 -22.83 -9.83 -31.36
C ASN A 489 -22.35 -10.66 -32.56
N SER A 490 -21.49 -11.68 -32.34
CA SER A 490 -21.09 -12.64 -33.37
C SER A 490 -22.16 -13.71 -33.61
N VAL A 491 -22.78 -13.70 -34.78
CA VAL A 491 -23.86 -14.63 -35.13
C VAL A 491 -23.38 -16.08 -35.16
N ARG A 492 -23.80 -16.89 -34.17
CA ARG A 492 -23.62 -18.35 -34.16
C ARG A 492 -24.36 -19.00 -35.34
N SER A 493 -23.62 -19.33 -36.40
CA SER A 493 -24.13 -20.19 -37.48
C SER A 493 -24.29 -21.64 -37.00
N VAL A 494 -25.53 -22.07 -36.76
CA VAL A 494 -25.84 -23.47 -36.41
C VAL A 494 -25.63 -24.36 -37.65
N ARG A 495 -24.93 -25.49 -37.48
CA ARG A 495 -24.55 -26.39 -38.57
C ARG A 495 -25.75 -26.88 -39.40
N GLY A 496 -25.93 -26.30 -40.58
CA GLY A 496 -26.81 -26.80 -41.64
C GLY A 496 -26.00 -27.36 -42.81
N ASN A 497 -26.32 -28.58 -43.27
CA ASN A 497 -25.65 -29.19 -44.42
C ASN A 497 -26.01 -28.48 -45.73
N GLY A 498 -25.09 -27.69 -46.29
CA GLY A 498 -25.22 -27.09 -47.61
C GLY A 498 -24.04 -26.18 -47.94
N ALA A 499 -23.40 -26.38 -49.08
CA ALA A 499 -22.22 -25.60 -49.47
C ALA A 499 -22.59 -24.21 -50.00
N ASN A 500 -21.93 -23.17 -49.50
CA ASN A 500 -21.73 -21.92 -50.24
C ASN A 500 -20.49 -21.19 -49.68
N PRO A 501 -19.65 -20.54 -50.51
CA PRO A 501 -18.41 -19.92 -50.07
C PRO A 501 -18.59 -18.44 -49.69
N GLY A 502 -17.99 -18.05 -48.57
CA GLY A 502 -17.90 -16.68 -48.07
C GLY A 502 -17.14 -16.67 -46.75
N GLY A 503 -16.22 -15.73 -46.56
CA GLY A 503 -15.32 -15.72 -45.40
C GLY A 503 -16.08 -15.56 -44.08
N ALA A 504 -16.08 -16.61 -43.26
CA ALA A 504 -16.37 -16.52 -41.84
C ALA A 504 -15.05 -16.61 -41.08
N VAL A 505 -14.82 -15.69 -40.12
CA VAL A 505 -13.66 -15.79 -39.23
C VAL A 505 -13.90 -16.95 -38.26
N PHE A 506 -13.09 -17.99 -38.40
CA PHE A 506 -13.10 -19.12 -37.46
C PHE A 506 -12.38 -18.72 -36.17
N VAL A 507 -13.12 -18.11 -35.24
CA VAL A 507 -12.75 -18.19 -33.82
C VAL A 507 -12.98 -19.64 -33.40
N ASN A 508 -11.94 -20.46 -33.50
CA ASN A 508 -11.94 -21.81 -32.97
C ASN A 508 -12.19 -21.77 -31.46
N THR A 509 -12.76 -22.83 -30.93
CA THR A 509 -13.17 -22.97 -29.53
C THR A 509 -12.00 -22.80 -28.56
N LEU A 510 -11.84 -21.60 -28.04
CA LEU A 510 -11.52 -21.43 -26.63
C LEU A 510 -12.78 -21.84 -25.85
N ASP A 511 -12.84 -23.12 -25.50
CA ASP A 511 -13.68 -23.55 -24.39
C ASP A 511 -13.17 -22.87 -23.10
N GLU A 512 -14.06 -22.77 -22.10
CA GLU A 512 -14.02 -21.81 -20.98
C GLU A 512 -12.62 -21.43 -20.46
N PRO A 513 -12.28 -20.12 -20.36
CA PRO A 513 -11.02 -19.69 -19.76
C PRO A 513 -11.02 -19.99 -18.27
N THR A 514 -10.43 -21.13 -17.90
CA THR A 514 -10.06 -21.41 -16.52
C THR A 514 -8.95 -20.45 -16.11
N ASP A 515 -8.95 -20.01 -14.85
CA ASP A 515 -8.21 -18.82 -14.40
C ASP A 515 -6.68 -18.92 -14.64
N GLY A 516 -6.14 -20.14 -14.71
CA GLY A 516 -4.73 -20.40 -15.05
C GLY A 516 -4.31 -19.91 -16.45
N LEU A 517 -5.23 -19.75 -17.40
CA LEU A 517 -4.94 -19.24 -18.75
C LEU A 517 -4.91 -17.70 -18.81
N ILE A 518 -5.41 -17.03 -17.76
CA ILE A 518 -5.36 -15.57 -17.59
C ILE A 518 -4.07 -15.15 -16.86
N GLY A 519 -3.52 -16.03 -16.01
CA GLY A 519 -2.28 -15.78 -15.24
C GLY A 519 -0.97 -15.89 -16.03
N THR A 520 -0.95 -16.57 -17.17
CA THR A 520 0.27 -16.70 -18.01
C THR A 520 0.49 -15.47 -18.88
N LYS A 521 1.66 -14.82 -18.74
CA LYS A 521 2.11 -13.69 -19.57
C LYS A 521 2.25 -14.12 -21.04
N MET A 522 1.16 -14.01 -21.81
CA MET A 522 1.18 -14.25 -23.25
C MET A 522 2.04 -13.17 -23.93
N SER A 523 3.14 -13.59 -24.55
CA SER A 523 4.10 -12.70 -25.20
C SER A 523 3.52 -12.04 -26.44
N VAL A 524 4.14 -10.94 -26.88
CA VAL A 524 3.78 -10.28 -28.14
C VAL A 524 3.97 -11.23 -29.32
N ASP A 525 4.95 -12.15 -29.26
CA ASP A 525 5.21 -13.15 -30.30
C ASP A 525 4.15 -14.26 -30.36
N GLU A 526 3.57 -14.65 -29.22
CA GLU A 526 2.42 -15.57 -29.19
C GLU A 526 1.16 -14.90 -29.76
N LEU A 527 0.92 -13.62 -29.42
CA LEU A 527 -0.12 -12.81 -30.04
C LEU A 527 0.09 -12.67 -31.57
N LEU A 528 1.33 -12.48 -32.03
CA LEU A 528 1.66 -12.45 -33.46
C LEU A 528 1.39 -13.79 -34.16
N HIS A 529 1.50 -14.92 -33.45
CA HIS A 529 1.24 -16.25 -34.02
C HIS A 529 -0.25 -16.49 -34.33
N VAL A 530 -1.17 -15.91 -33.54
CA VAL A 530 -2.63 -16.05 -33.71
C VAL A 530 -3.13 -15.44 -35.03
N PHE A 531 -2.42 -14.46 -35.60
CA PHE A 531 -2.86 -13.70 -36.78
C PHE A 531 -2.15 -14.10 -38.10
N GLN A 532 -1.31 -15.13 -38.12
CA GLN A 532 -0.67 -15.58 -39.37
C GLN A 532 -1.57 -16.53 -40.18
N PRO A 533 -1.73 -16.33 -41.51
CA PRO A 533 -2.37 -17.31 -42.37
C PRO A 533 -1.50 -18.55 -42.52
N GLY A 534 -2.07 -19.74 -42.28
CA GLY A 534 -1.33 -21.00 -42.35
C GLY A 534 -0.71 -21.30 -43.73
N PRO A 535 0.41 -22.03 -43.78
CA PRO A 535 1.20 -22.22 -45.00
C PRO A 535 0.40 -22.95 -46.10
N GLY A 536 0.06 -22.24 -47.17
CA GLY A 536 -0.55 -22.83 -48.37
C GLY A 536 -1.69 -22.04 -49.02
N GLN A 537 -2.18 -20.93 -48.43
CA GLN A 537 -3.17 -20.08 -49.09
C GLN A 537 -2.54 -19.04 -50.05
N PRO A 538 -3.14 -18.78 -51.22
CA PRO A 538 -2.66 -17.78 -52.15
C PRO A 538 -3.00 -16.36 -51.67
N SER A 539 -2.08 -15.41 -51.86
CA SER A 539 -2.33 -14.00 -51.60
C SER A 539 -3.39 -13.44 -52.54
N SER A 540 -4.42 -12.81 -51.96
CA SER A 540 -5.44 -12.05 -52.68
C SER A 540 -5.63 -10.67 -52.04
N PRO A 541 -6.05 -9.62 -52.78
CA PRO A 541 -5.80 -8.24 -52.35
C PRO A 541 -6.78 -7.66 -51.30
N GLU A 542 -7.70 -8.46 -50.77
CA GLU A 542 -8.82 -8.01 -49.94
C GLU A 542 -8.82 -8.69 -48.54
N ILE A 543 -7.64 -8.80 -47.94
CA ILE A 543 -7.47 -9.23 -46.54
C ILE A 543 -7.30 -7.99 -45.66
N LEU A 544 -7.86 -8.05 -44.44
CA LEU A 544 -7.73 -7.04 -43.38
C LEU A 544 -6.30 -6.48 -43.28
N ASP A 545 -6.14 -5.15 -43.30
CA ASP A 545 -4.88 -4.50 -42.95
C ASP A 545 -4.65 -4.59 -41.43
N PRO A 546 -3.71 -5.43 -40.94
CA PRO A 546 -3.48 -5.58 -39.51
C PRO A 546 -2.73 -4.37 -38.93
N SER A 547 -2.11 -3.53 -39.77
CA SER A 547 -1.29 -2.41 -39.33
C SER A 547 -2.11 -1.34 -38.61
N LEU A 548 -3.39 -1.17 -38.94
CA LEU A 548 -4.30 -0.24 -38.26
C LEU A 548 -4.64 -0.69 -36.84
N ALA A 549 -4.90 -1.99 -36.64
CA ALA A 549 -5.10 -2.54 -35.29
C ALA A 549 -3.80 -2.48 -34.47
N LEU A 550 -2.66 -2.82 -35.09
CA LEU A 550 -1.34 -2.78 -34.45
C LEU A 550 -0.91 -1.35 -34.09
N GLN A 551 -1.18 -0.36 -34.96
CA GLN A 551 -0.97 1.06 -34.68
C GLN A 551 -1.87 1.55 -33.54
N TYR A 552 -3.15 1.15 -33.52
CA TYR A 552 -4.07 1.52 -32.44
C TYR A 552 -3.62 0.94 -31.10
N VAL A 553 -3.20 -0.32 -31.06
CA VAL A 553 -2.63 -0.96 -29.86
C VAL A 553 -1.37 -0.23 -29.40
N ARG A 554 -0.37 -0.02 -30.27
CA ARG A 554 0.86 0.72 -29.91
C ARG A 554 0.58 2.12 -29.37
N ARG A 555 -0.33 2.86 -30.02
CA ARG A 555 -0.74 4.21 -29.61
C ARG A 555 -1.55 4.24 -28.30
N THR A 556 -2.19 3.13 -27.94
CA THR A 556 -2.92 2.96 -26.66
C THR A 556 -2.01 2.44 -25.54
N LEU A 557 -0.88 1.81 -25.89
CA LEU A 557 0.18 1.37 -24.97
C LEU A 557 1.29 2.41 -24.74
N GLY A 558 1.34 3.48 -25.55
CA GLY A 558 2.30 4.58 -25.40
C GLY A 558 3.61 4.45 -26.19
N GLU A 559 3.75 3.43 -27.04
CA GLU A 559 4.95 3.24 -27.86
C GLU A 559 5.03 4.26 -29.01
N ASN A 560 6.16 4.95 -29.14
CA ASN A 560 6.44 5.83 -30.28
C ASN A 560 6.65 5.02 -31.58
N PRO A 561 6.08 5.45 -32.72
CA PRO A 561 6.16 4.69 -33.96
C PRO A 561 7.54 4.81 -34.64
N ILE A 562 8.31 3.73 -34.63
CA ILE A 562 9.54 3.60 -35.42
C ILE A 562 9.19 3.64 -36.93
N PRO A 563 9.85 4.47 -37.77
CA PRO A 563 9.61 4.53 -39.21
C PRO A 563 9.95 3.21 -39.93
N LEU A 564 9.00 2.68 -40.72
CA LEU A 564 9.16 1.43 -41.47
C LEU A 564 9.91 1.64 -42.80
N THR A 565 11.25 1.66 -42.77
CA THR A 565 12.08 1.77 -43.99
C THR A 565 13.30 0.85 -44.06
N SER A 566 13.19 -0.44 -43.72
CA SER A 566 14.15 -1.47 -44.18
C SER A 566 13.70 -2.92 -43.94
N ALA A 567 12.91 -3.52 -44.85
CA ALA A 567 12.61 -4.96 -44.83
C ALA A 567 12.21 -5.49 -46.22
N ALA A 568 13.18 -5.78 -47.08
CA ALA A 568 12.91 -6.42 -48.37
C ALA A 568 14.05 -7.36 -48.82
N SER A 569 13.68 -8.65 -49.00
CA SER A 569 14.39 -9.67 -49.79
C SER A 569 15.67 -10.28 -49.16
N VAL A 570 16.06 -11.55 -49.36
CA VAL A 570 15.49 -12.67 -50.15
C VAL A 570 15.64 -13.99 -49.37
N ILE A 571 14.65 -14.88 -49.38
CA ILE A 571 14.91 -16.33 -49.44
C ILE A 571 14.01 -16.95 -50.53
N ASN A 572 14.62 -17.40 -51.62
CA ASN A 572 14.05 -18.40 -52.53
C ASN A 572 15.16 -18.97 -53.43
N ALA A 573 15.24 -20.30 -53.45
CA ALA A 573 16.08 -21.12 -54.33
C ALA A 573 15.17 -22.22 -54.90
N PRO A 574 15.51 -22.98 -55.99
CA PRO A 574 16.86 -23.20 -56.52
C PRO A 574 16.99 -23.19 -58.06
N THR A 575 18.22 -23.34 -58.60
CA THR A 575 18.67 -24.46 -59.46
C THR A 575 20.06 -24.19 -60.09
N SER A 576 20.85 -25.27 -60.26
CA SER A 576 22.09 -25.44 -61.08
C SER A 576 22.53 -24.31 -62.05
N SER A 577 23.81 -23.95 -62.20
CA SER A 577 24.91 -24.85 -62.60
C SER A 577 26.34 -24.24 -62.56
N ASP A 578 27.33 -25.06 -62.20
CA ASP A 578 28.78 -24.98 -62.50
C ASP A 578 29.66 -23.81 -61.99
N PRO A 579 31.02 -24.00 -61.91
CA PRO A 579 31.90 -23.20 -61.02
C PRO A 579 33.05 -22.45 -61.74
N VAL A 580 33.86 -21.70 -60.98
CA VAL A 580 35.34 -21.63 -61.14
C VAL A 580 36.01 -21.07 -59.87
N SER A 581 37.31 -21.32 -59.72
CA SER A 581 38.10 -21.35 -58.48
C SER A 581 38.95 -20.10 -58.16
N ARG A 582 39.73 -20.21 -57.05
CA ARG A 582 40.93 -19.45 -56.60
C ARG A 582 40.72 -18.36 -55.54
N ASP A 583 41.65 -18.14 -54.60
CA ASP A 583 42.78 -18.96 -54.06
C ASP A 583 43.09 -18.48 -52.62
N TRP A 584 43.78 -19.30 -51.80
CA TRP A 584 44.32 -19.01 -50.44
C TRP A 584 45.59 -18.10 -50.50
N PRO A 585 46.33 -17.71 -49.40
CA PRO A 585 46.38 -18.25 -48.01
C PRO A 585 46.26 -17.24 -46.83
N ASN A 586 45.91 -17.76 -45.62
CA ASN A 586 46.71 -17.84 -44.36
C ASN A 586 47.94 -16.90 -44.14
N ASP A 587 48.45 -16.56 -42.93
CA ASP A 587 48.29 -16.96 -41.49
C ASP A 587 49.03 -15.91 -40.59
N THR A 588 49.08 -15.84 -39.22
CA THR A 588 48.56 -16.60 -38.04
C THR A 588 48.75 -15.78 -36.72
N ASN A 589 47.86 -15.97 -35.72
CA ASN A 589 48.09 -16.04 -34.24
C ASN A 589 48.62 -14.86 -33.37
N GLY A 590 48.25 -14.89 -32.07
CA GLY A 590 48.80 -14.11 -30.93
C GLY A 590 47.83 -13.02 -30.43
N GLU A 591 47.11 -13.08 -29.31
CA GLU A 591 47.41 -13.59 -27.94
C GLU A 591 48.67 -12.97 -27.30
N PHE A 592 48.51 -12.06 -26.33
CA PHE A 592 48.61 -12.43 -24.91
C PHE A 592 47.99 -11.35 -23.98
N ASP A 593 47.98 -11.65 -22.68
CA ASP A 593 47.14 -11.08 -21.61
C ASP A 593 47.90 -10.21 -20.58
N GLU A 594 47.14 -9.60 -19.67
CA GLU A 594 47.41 -9.09 -18.29
C GLU A 594 48.83 -8.69 -17.79
N GLY A 595 48.86 -7.68 -16.90
CA GLY A 595 50.02 -7.35 -16.06
C GLY A 595 49.86 -6.04 -15.27
N ASP A 596 49.75 -6.14 -13.94
CA ASP A 596 49.68 -5.03 -12.98
C ASP A 596 51.03 -4.30 -12.78
N ASP A 597 51.04 -3.12 -12.15
CA ASP A 597 51.81 -2.89 -10.91
C ASP A 597 51.41 -1.59 -10.15
N GLU A 598 51.94 -1.43 -8.93
CA GLU A 598 51.68 -0.38 -7.93
C GLU A 598 52.43 0.97 -8.18
N GLY A 599 52.11 2.03 -7.40
CA GLY A 599 52.91 3.28 -7.38
C GLY A 599 52.30 4.46 -6.58
N ASP A 600 52.86 4.76 -5.40
CA ASP A 600 52.43 5.78 -4.44
C ASP A 600 52.97 7.23 -4.67
N ASP A 601 52.56 8.13 -3.76
CA ASP A 601 53.28 9.29 -3.15
C ASP A 601 53.20 10.74 -3.72
N GLU A 602 53.11 11.66 -2.74
CA GLU A 602 53.52 13.10 -2.62
C GLU A 602 53.03 14.12 -3.69
N GLU A 603 52.26 15.18 -3.38
CA GLU A 603 52.37 16.36 -2.47
C GLU A 603 52.77 17.68 -3.21
N ASP A 604 52.55 18.83 -2.55
CA ASP A 604 52.92 20.24 -2.87
C ASP A 604 52.28 21.01 -4.08
N ASP A 605 51.26 21.83 -3.74
CA ASP A 605 51.26 23.33 -3.71
C ASP A 605 51.55 24.26 -4.94
N GLU A 606 51.23 25.56 -4.72
CA GLU A 606 51.31 26.78 -5.56
C GLU A 606 50.31 26.85 -6.74
N GLU A 607 49.23 27.65 -6.71
CA GLU A 607 49.04 29.13 -6.63
C GLU A 607 48.95 29.83 -8.02
N ASP A 608 47.92 30.69 -8.16
CA ASP A 608 47.65 31.74 -9.17
C ASP A 608 47.67 31.35 -10.69
N ASP A 609 46.79 31.84 -11.56
CA ASP A 609 46.49 33.26 -11.81
C ASP A 609 45.06 33.50 -12.38
N GLU A 610 44.64 34.77 -12.46
CA GLU A 610 43.36 35.21 -13.07
C GLU A 610 43.37 35.17 -14.61
N GLU A 611 42.23 34.91 -15.27
CA GLU A 611 41.86 35.72 -16.44
C GLU A 611 40.34 35.83 -16.66
N ASP A 612 39.86 37.08 -16.69
CA ASP A 612 38.47 37.47 -16.91
C ASP A 612 38.17 37.58 -18.42
N TYR A 613 37.00 37.15 -18.90
CA TYR A 613 36.59 37.43 -20.29
C TYR A 613 35.09 37.75 -20.45
N SER A 614 34.79 39.03 -20.27
CA SER A 614 33.46 39.60 -20.48
C SER A 614 33.15 39.88 -21.96
N GLY A 615 32.12 39.23 -22.49
CA GLY A 615 31.11 39.81 -23.39
C GLY A 615 31.48 40.31 -24.80
N SER A 616 30.61 39.99 -25.77
CA SER A 616 30.28 40.90 -26.87
C SER A 616 28.91 40.55 -27.48
N ASP A 617 27.98 41.49 -27.48
CA ASP A 617 26.66 41.34 -28.11
C ASP A 617 26.72 41.33 -29.65
N MET A 618 25.66 40.82 -30.29
CA MET A 618 25.23 41.35 -31.59
C MET A 618 23.73 41.21 -31.79
N GLU A 619 23.10 42.29 -32.25
CA GLU A 619 21.64 42.49 -32.26
C GLU A 619 20.96 42.22 -33.62
N TYR A 620 19.66 41.92 -33.54
CA TYR A 620 18.56 42.24 -34.46
C TYR A 620 18.71 42.21 -35.99
N SER A 621 17.76 41.52 -36.64
CA SER A 621 16.97 42.14 -37.72
C SER A 621 15.56 41.52 -37.79
N ASP A 622 14.53 42.37 -37.90
CA ASP A 622 13.12 42.05 -37.69
C ASP A 622 12.41 41.41 -38.89
N ILE A 623 11.29 40.74 -38.63
CA ILE A 623 10.06 40.87 -39.44
C ILE A 623 8.85 41.00 -38.50
N GLU A 624 8.15 42.15 -38.55
CA GLU A 624 6.87 42.40 -37.84
C GLU A 624 5.70 41.61 -38.46
N GLY A 625 4.58 41.47 -37.74
CA GLY A 625 3.38 40.86 -38.36
C GLY A 625 2.05 40.80 -37.61
N PHE A 626 1.95 41.18 -36.32
CA PHE A 626 0.66 41.14 -35.62
C PHE A 626 -0.26 42.29 -36.02
N LYS A 627 -1.48 41.95 -36.44
CA LYS A 627 -2.61 42.89 -36.48
C LYS A 627 -3.93 42.18 -36.18
N GLU A 628 -4.72 42.81 -35.32
CA GLU A 628 -6.10 42.44 -35.02
C GLU A 628 -6.98 42.66 -36.25
N LEU A 629 -8.02 41.83 -36.40
CA LEU A 629 -9.25 42.17 -37.10
C LEU A 629 -10.40 41.36 -36.50
N GLU A 630 -11.46 42.05 -36.08
CA GLU A 630 -12.62 41.46 -35.41
C GLU A 630 -13.91 41.69 -36.23
N PHE A 631 -14.82 40.70 -36.16
CA PHE A 631 -16.22 40.67 -36.60
C PHE A 631 -16.62 40.78 -38.10
N ASP A 632 -17.34 39.73 -38.51
CA ASP A 632 -18.50 39.64 -39.44
C ASP A 632 -18.50 40.38 -40.80
N GLU A 633 -18.54 39.57 -41.87
CA GLU A 633 -19.85 39.07 -42.32
C GLU A 633 -19.75 37.69 -43.04
N ASN A 634 -20.88 36.98 -43.07
CA ASN A 634 -21.00 35.54 -43.37
C ASN A 634 -21.26 35.23 -44.86
N PRO A 635 -20.47 34.33 -45.48
CA PRO A 635 -21.04 33.44 -46.48
C PRO A 635 -20.63 31.95 -46.33
N SER A 636 -21.40 31.22 -45.52
CA SER A 636 -21.66 29.76 -45.59
C SER A 636 -20.46 28.79 -45.71
N GLY A 637 -20.19 27.89 -44.76
CA GLY A 637 -20.86 27.63 -43.48
C GLY A 637 -20.58 26.19 -43.03
N TYR A 638 -20.19 26.00 -41.77
CA TYR A 638 -19.71 24.70 -41.27
C TYR A 638 -20.46 24.25 -40.01
N VAL A 639 -21.41 23.33 -40.19
CA VAL A 639 -22.08 22.51 -39.16
C VAL A 639 -22.52 21.19 -39.82
N PRO A 640 -22.80 20.10 -39.07
CA PRO A 640 -22.05 18.86 -39.29
C PRO A 640 -22.83 17.72 -39.96
N GLY A 641 -22.10 16.77 -40.57
CA GLY A 641 -22.67 15.53 -41.08
C GLY A 641 -21.66 14.65 -41.85
N GLU A 642 -22.14 13.46 -42.23
CA GLU A 642 -21.47 12.44 -43.08
C GLU A 642 -20.17 11.84 -42.51
N GLU A 643 -20.24 10.76 -41.74
CA GLU A 643 -20.33 9.36 -42.23
C GLU A 643 -19.11 8.90 -43.05
N LEU A 644 -18.15 8.25 -42.38
CA LEU A 644 -17.12 7.44 -43.04
C LEU A 644 -17.75 6.16 -43.59
N ARG A 645 -18.07 6.15 -44.90
CA ARG A 645 -18.74 5.03 -45.56
C ARG A 645 -17.82 3.81 -45.74
N VAL A 646 -18.18 2.71 -45.08
CA VAL A 646 -17.51 1.40 -45.20
C VAL A 646 -17.85 0.73 -46.54
N ILE A 647 -16.93 -0.10 -47.05
CA ILE A 647 -17.03 -0.79 -48.34
C ILE A 647 -18.16 -1.85 -48.33
N ASN A 648 -18.83 -2.02 -49.47
CA ASN A 648 -20.07 -2.80 -49.61
C ASN A 648 -19.90 -4.31 -49.35
N PHE A 649 -20.81 -4.87 -48.55
CA PHE A 649 -21.22 -6.29 -48.64
C PHE A 649 -22.60 -6.44 -49.31
N ARG A 650 -22.80 -7.51 -50.09
CA ARG A 650 -24.05 -7.69 -50.87
C ARG A 650 -25.23 -8.16 -50.02
N ARG A 651 -26.31 -7.38 -50.13
CA ARG A 651 -27.62 -7.52 -49.44
C ARG A 651 -28.37 -8.81 -49.82
N ASN A 652 -28.85 -9.58 -48.83
CA ASN A 652 -30.02 -10.44 -49.02
C ASN A 652 -30.82 -10.73 -47.73
N ARG A 653 -31.92 -9.98 -47.54
CA ARG A 653 -33.11 -10.32 -46.72
C ARG A 653 -32.90 -10.74 -45.24
N GLY A 654 -32.52 -9.76 -44.43
CA GLY A 654 -32.71 -9.74 -42.98
C GLY A 654 -32.19 -8.40 -42.48
N VAL A 655 -33.02 -7.60 -41.79
CA VAL A 655 -32.57 -6.30 -41.25
C VAL A 655 -32.10 -6.54 -39.83
N TYR A 656 -30.77 -6.60 -39.68
CA TYR A 656 -30.08 -6.31 -38.44
C TYR A 656 -29.19 -5.11 -38.73
N GLU A 657 -29.31 -4.05 -37.94
CA GLU A 657 -28.45 -2.87 -38.06
C GLU A 657 -27.11 -3.17 -37.37
N GLN A 658 -26.01 -2.59 -37.87
CA GLN A 658 -24.70 -2.77 -37.24
C GLN A 658 -24.62 -1.87 -36.01
N PRO A 659 -24.09 -2.35 -34.87
CA PRO A 659 -23.95 -1.52 -33.68
C PRO A 659 -22.97 -0.38 -33.95
N THR A 660 -23.41 0.84 -33.66
CA THR A 660 -22.59 2.04 -33.76
C THR A 660 -21.77 2.24 -32.49
N TRP A 661 -20.82 3.18 -32.52
CA TRP A 661 -20.09 3.59 -31.32
C TRP A 661 -21.01 4.08 -30.18
N ARG A 662 -22.19 4.63 -30.52
CA ARG A 662 -23.21 5.02 -29.54
C ARG A 662 -23.79 3.81 -28.78
N ASP A 663 -23.94 2.70 -29.47
CA ASP A 663 -24.57 1.48 -28.94
C ASP A 663 -23.57 0.68 -28.09
N ILE A 664 -22.32 0.60 -28.55
CA ILE A 664 -21.18 0.11 -27.74
C ILE A 664 -21.06 0.93 -26.46
N LYS A 665 -21.11 2.27 -26.56
CA LYS A 665 -21.04 3.12 -25.38
C LYS A 665 -22.26 2.95 -24.46
N ALA A 666 -23.48 2.83 -24.99
CA ALA A 666 -24.67 2.59 -24.16
C ALA A 666 -24.56 1.27 -23.35
N TYR A 667 -24.06 0.21 -23.98
CA TYR A 667 -23.77 -1.06 -23.30
C TYR A 667 -22.70 -0.89 -22.19
N MET A 668 -21.59 -0.18 -22.47
CA MET A 668 -20.55 0.12 -21.48
C MET A 668 -21.04 1.00 -20.32
N ASP A 669 -21.93 1.96 -20.60
CA ASP A 669 -22.56 2.86 -19.61
C ASP A 669 -23.71 2.14 -18.82
N GLY A 670 -23.91 0.82 -19.03
CA GLY A 670 -24.89 0.00 -18.31
C GLY A 670 -26.35 0.20 -18.76
N VAL A 671 -26.59 0.92 -19.85
CA VAL A 671 -27.91 1.20 -20.40
C VAL A 671 -28.34 0.03 -21.30
N ARG A 672 -29.45 -0.64 -20.94
CA ARG A 672 -30.04 -1.64 -21.82
C ARG A 672 -30.60 -0.99 -23.09
N LEU A 673 -30.15 -1.51 -24.23
CA LEU A 673 -30.75 -1.35 -25.55
C LEU A 673 -31.91 -2.35 -25.73
#